data_AF-A0A7C6M4Z5-F1
#
_entry.id   AF-A0A7C6M4Z5-F1
#
_cell.length_a   1.000
_cell.length_b   1.000
_cell.length_c   1.000
_cell.angle_alpha   90.00
_cell.angle_beta   90.00
_cell.angle_gamma   90.00
#
_symmetry.space_group_name_H-M   'P 1'
#
loop_
_entity.id
_entity.type
_entity.pdbx_description
1 polymer ?
#
loop_
_entity_poly.entity_id
_entity_poly.type
_entity_poly.pdbx_seq_one_letter_code
_entity_poly.pdbx_strand_id
1 'polypeptide(L)'
;MKRITSLVMIGIMLLLFGCNDTTVKEITNPSFETGTLRGWEIKGEAFSNSGVIFDDKDSKGNYYNQEGDFFFYGGKAKKGSVGELLSNEFILSGNGLIGFKIGAGKNYEKCYVALIDSKGNVLVTRGNYEFDENDSADTLHRVILDASSHVGKKVRIKVVDNDSGVDGYNYINVDDFIVNYQGVVEPVGKVAKAHQYVLDNMHKVNPRYRQTYHAMPPLNWGNDPNGLIYYQGKGHLFFQFNPYDSVWGPMHWGHYTTEDFIKWELQPVALAPDKDYDNQFGAFSGTAIEKDGKLYLMYTGVANDLQQQALAVSSDGITFEKLNRNPVISVNQLPKGASPKDFRDPKVFYKDGSYYAIIGSRMNGYGMILMYKSHNLTSWEYVGEVMNSSNPSEPNFYQLSGVYECPDFFEIDGKEVIIASPQFLPQDGNKFENIHSVVYMIGNFNYETGRFTYDEFIEFDSGFDFYAAQTLKHEDGRTILIAWKQMWDRTLVTQADNWVGSYTLPRELTYKNNRIYQAPVREIENYRKNHVSYTNQVIDEKLKLDKVVGTTVELEFELEMNNASKAGVKLFKGAYNETVLSYDKATQTLTFDRSRSGKSISGAESNDFYRAETIPLIDGKIKLRIFLDVSSVEVFINDGYMTMTSNVYPDEFDVGIEFFSENGQARITSLDKYDIIV
;
A
#
# COMPACT_ATOMS: atom_id res chain seq x y z
N MET A 1 -48.36 34.75 46.18
CA MET A 1 -47.70 35.69 47.10
C MET A 1 -46.28 35.93 46.60
N LYS A 2 -46.03 37.06 45.92
CA LYS A 2 -45.17 38.19 46.36
C LYS A 2 -43.74 37.75 46.72
N ARG A 3 -42.76 37.87 45.81
CA ARG A 3 -41.85 39.03 45.56
C ARG A 3 -40.97 39.41 46.76
N ILE A 4 -39.64 39.29 46.60
CA ILE A 4 -38.55 40.29 46.86
C ILE A 4 -37.28 39.72 46.18
N THR A 5 -36.89 40.16 44.97
CA THR A 5 -35.85 41.18 44.64
C THR A 5 -34.52 41.07 45.39
N SER A 6 -33.46 40.68 44.65
CA SER A 6 -32.09 41.10 44.94
C SER A 6 -31.42 41.48 43.61
N LEU A 7 -31.03 42.75 43.55
CA LEU A 7 -30.34 43.44 42.46
C LEU A 7 -28.84 43.10 42.57
N VAL A 8 -28.20 42.65 41.50
CA VAL A 8 -26.74 42.79 41.33
C VAL A 8 -26.49 43.30 39.93
N MET A 9 -25.86 44.48 39.85
CA MET A 9 -25.43 45.16 38.64
C MET A 9 -24.56 44.24 37.77
N ILE A 10 -24.96 44.05 36.51
CA ILE A 10 -24.06 43.61 35.45
C ILE A 10 -23.32 44.86 34.97
N GLY A 11 -22.09 45.04 35.46
CA GLY A 11 -21.14 45.99 34.91
C GLY A 11 -20.54 45.43 33.63
N ILE A 12 -20.91 46.01 32.49
CA ILE A 12 -20.24 45.81 31.20
C ILE A 12 -18.85 46.43 31.34
N MET A 13 -17.83 45.60 31.52
CA MET A 13 -16.43 46.01 31.38
C MET A 13 -16.01 45.71 29.95
N LEU A 14 -16.12 46.72 29.08
CA LEU A 14 -15.39 46.80 27.82
C LEU A 14 -13.90 46.80 28.14
N LEU A 15 -13.28 45.62 28.18
CA LEU A 15 -11.84 45.49 28.09
C LEU A 15 -11.46 45.51 26.62
N LEU A 16 -11.17 46.71 26.14
CA LEU A 16 -10.30 46.95 25.00
C LEU A 16 -8.93 46.34 25.29
N PHE A 17 -8.77 45.03 25.08
CA PHE A 17 -7.47 44.47 24.76
C PHE A 17 -7.33 44.53 23.25
N GLY A 18 -6.84 45.66 22.76
CA GLY A 18 -6.10 45.67 21.50
C GLY A 18 -4.97 44.67 21.63
N CYS A 19 -5.06 43.58 20.88
CA CYS A 19 -3.93 42.70 20.67
C CYS A 19 -2.93 43.47 19.82
N ASN A 20 -2.10 44.28 20.47
CA ASN A 20 -0.88 44.78 19.87
C ASN A 20 0.07 43.59 19.80
N ASP A 21 -0.08 42.82 18.72
CA ASP A 21 0.92 41.86 18.28
C ASP A 21 2.22 42.64 18.01
N THR A 22 3.08 42.65 19.02
CA THR A 22 4.38 43.33 19.02
C THR A 22 5.50 42.33 18.78
N THR A 23 5.22 41.26 18.05
CA THR A 23 6.26 40.58 17.29
C THR A 23 6.85 41.62 16.33
N VAL A 24 8.14 41.92 16.49
CA VAL A 24 8.87 42.70 15.50
C VAL A 24 8.80 41.87 14.22
N LYS A 25 7.87 42.20 13.31
CA LYS A 25 7.81 41.57 12.00
C LYS A 25 9.14 41.86 11.32
N GLU A 26 9.96 40.83 11.15
CA GLU A 26 11.30 40.93 10.55
C GLU A 26 11.21 41.54 9.14
N ILE A 27 10.09 41.31 8.47
CA ILE A 27 9.75 41.88 7.17
C ILE A 27 8.64 42.92 7.33
N THR A 28 8.80 44.07 6.70
CA THR A 28 7.81 45.14 6.63
C THR A 28 6.75 44.76 5.60
N ASN A 29 5.47 44.77 6.01
CA ASN A 29 4.33 44.43 5.15
C ASN A 29 4.49 43.06 4.45
N PRO A 30 4.67 41.96 5.21
CA PRO A 30 4.97 40.65 4.65
C PRO A 30 3.80 39.98 3.94
N SER A 31 2.57 40.44 4.19
CA SER A 31 1.33 39.89 3.63
C SER A 31 0.59 40.92 2.77
N PHE A 32 1.23 42.03 2.39
CA PHE A 32 0.64 43.07 1.53
C PHE A 32 -0.66 43.74 2.03
N GLU A 33 -1.14 43.42 3.23
CA GLU A 33 -2.36 43.93 3.89
C GLU A 33 -2.44 45.46 4.04
N THR A 34 -1.38 46.19 3.73
CA THR A 34 -1.46 47.66 3.57
C THR A 34 -2.13 48.10 2.26
N GLY A 35 -2.52 47.15 1.39
CA GLY A 35 -3.07 47.40 0.05
C GLY A 35 -2.04 47.97 -0.94
N THR A 36 -0.75 47.91 -0.60
CA THR A 36 0.35 48.45 -1.41
C THR A 36 1.63 47.62 -1.20
N LEU A 37 2.65 47.86 -2.03
CA LEU A 37 4.00 47.30 -1.87
C LEU A 37 4.86 48.10 -0.86
N ARG A 38 4.24 48.86 0.05
CA ARG A 38 4.97 49.66 1.04
C ARG A 38 5.92 48.77 1.85
N GLY A 39 7.18 49.20 1.97
CA GLY A 39 8.23 48.44 2.66
C GLY A 39 9.05 47.52 1.75
N TRP A 40 8.64 47.36 0.49
CA TRP A 40 9.36 46.61 -0.53
C TRP A 40 9.98 47.55 -1.57
N GLU A 41 11.18 47.22 -2.02
CA GLU A 41 11.90 47.90 -3.10
C GLU A 41 11.55 47.23 -4.44
N ILE A 42 11.11 48.03 -5.41
CA ILE A 42 10.70 47.58 -6.74
C ILE A 42 11.84 47.82 -7.74
N LYS A 43 12.15 46.80 -8.55
CA LYS A 43 13.03 46.92 -9.72
C LYS A 43 12.32 46.35 -10.94
N GLY A 44 12.40 47.04 -12.08
CA GLY A 44 11.72 46.62 -13.31
C GLY A 44 10.23 46.99 -13.35
N GLU A 45 9.48 46.33 -14.22
CA GLU A 45 8.08 46.67 -14.54
C GLU A 45 7.07 45.59 -14.12
N ALA A 46 7.54 44.41 -13.68
CA ALA A 46 6.65 43.32 -13.25
C ALA A 46 5.90 43.62 -11.94
N PHE A 47 6.43 44.49 -11.08
CA PHE A 47 5.87 44.77 -9.75
C PHE A 47 5.40 46.23 -9.64
N SER A 48 4.17 46.43 -9.16
CA SER A 48 3.62 47.76 -8.87
C SER A 48 2.45 47.67 -7.89
N ASN A 49 2.05 48.81 -7.29
CA ASN A 49 0.92 48.84 -6.35
C ASN A 49 -0.40 48.37 -6.99
N SER A 50 -0.59 48.47 -8.31
CA SER A 50 -1.80 47.95 -8.95
C SER A 50 -1.87 46.42 -8.97
N GLY A 51 -0.75 45.73 -8.71
CA GLY A 51 -0.71 44.28 -8.52
C GLY A 51 -1.15 43.83 -7.13
N VAL A 52 -1.29 44.73 -6.15
CA VAL A 52 -1.85 44.36 -4.84
C VAL A 52 -3.37 44.44 -4.93
N ILE A 53 -4.05 43.29 -4.93
CA ILE A 53 -5.50 43.18 -5.14
C ILE A 53 -6.19 42.51 -3.96
N PHE A 54 -7.51 42.60 -3.91
CA PHE A 54 -8.37 42.02 -2.86
C PHE A 54 -9.45 41.07 -3.42
N ASP A 55 -9.32 40.67 -4.68
CA ASP A 55 -10.24 39.74 -5.31
C ASP A 55 -10.07 38.34 -4.68
N ASP A 56 -11.17 37.62 -4.42
CA ASP A 56 -11.15 36.25 -3.88
C ASP A 56 -11.06 35.19 -4.98
N LYS A 57 -11.41 35.56 -6.23
CA LYS A 57 -11.46 34.66 -7.39
C LYS A 57 -10.86 35.23 -8.66
N ASP A 58 -10.34 34.33 -9.49
CA ASP A 58 -9.92 34.63 -10.85
C ASP A 58 -11.10 34.81 -11.83
N SER A 59 -10.78 35.18 -13.07
CA SER A 59 -11.78 35.37 -14.15
C SER A 59 -12.54 34.10 -14.54
N LYS A 60 -12.08 32.92 -14.13
CA LYS A 60 -12.72 31.61 -14.35
C LYS A 60 -13.55 31.16 -13.15
N GLY A 61 -13.52 31.88 -12.03
CA GLY A 61 -14.24 31.58 -10.80
C GLY A 61 -13.47 30.71 -9.79
N ASN A 62 -12.19 30.43 -10.03
CA ASN A 62 -11.33 29.71 -9.09
C ASN A 62 -10.90 30.64 -7.95
N TYR A 63 -10.83 30.14 -6.71
CA TYR A 63 -10.36 30.93 -5.58
C TYR A 63 -8.83 31.08 -5.59
N TYR A 64 -8.34 32.30 -5.28
CA TYR A 64 -6.90 32.54 -5.12
C TYR A 64 -6.32 31.98 -3.81
N ASN A 65 -7.13 31.79 -2.76
CA ASN A 65 -6.70 31.30 -1.44
C ASN A 65 -5.64 32.19 -0.76
N GLN A 66 -5.70 33.52 -0.90
CA GLN A 66 -4.87 34.46 -0.15
C GLN A 66 -5.05 34.34 1.37
N GLU A 67 -4.09 34.85 2.14
CA GLU A 67 -4.19 35.02 3.59
C GLU A 67 -4.52 36.47 3.92
N GLY A 68 -5.68 36.72 4.53
CA GLY A 68 -6.16 38.09 4.74
C GLY A 68 -6.89 38.63 3.52
N ASP A 69 -6.92 39.97 3.40
CA ASP A 69 -7.71 40.64 2.37
C ASP A 69 -6.90 40.90 1.10
N PHE A 70 -5.58 41.03 1.17
CA PHE A 70 -4.73 41.46 0.07
C PHE A 70 -3.61 40.46 -0.24
N PHE A 71 -3.23 40.39 -1.52
CA PHE A 71 -2.03 39.69 -1.95
C PHE A 71 -1.44 40.35 -3.20
N PHE A 72 -0.23 39.94 -3.60
CA PHE A 72 0.33 40.39 -4.88
C PHE A 72 -0.05 39.44 -6.02
N TYR A 73 -0.82 39.95 -6.97
CA TYR A 73 -1.20 39.30 -8.23
C TYR A 73 -0.39 39.86 -9.41
N GLY A 74 0.54 39.04 -9.93
CA GLY A 74 1.43 39.44 -11.02
C GLY A 74 0.71 39.67 -12.36
N GLY A 75 -0.48 39.07 -12.54
CA GLY A 75 -1.25 39.17 -13.78
C GLY A 75 -1.78 40.56 -14.13
N LYS A 76 -1.62 41.56 -13.25
CA LYS A 76 -1.91 42.97 -13.55
C LYS A 76 -0.81 43.66 -14.37
N ALA A 77 0.42 43.15 -14.34
CA ALA A 77 1.51 43.74 -15.11
C ALA A 77 1.27 43.58 -16.63
N LYS A 78 1.89 44.45 -17.42
CA LYS A 78 1.87 44.29 -18.88
C LYS A 78 2.56 42.97 -19.23
N LYS A 79 1.99 42.16 -20.13
CA LYS A 79 2.62 40.91 -20.58
C LYS A 79 4.07 41.12 -21.03
N GLY A 80 4.96 40.22 -20.58
CA GLY A 80 6.40 40.29 -20.84
C GLY A 80 7.17 41.28 -19.96
N SER A 81 6.52 41.88 -18.96
CA SER A 81 7.22 42.69 -17.95
C SER A 81 8.11 41.78 -17.10
N VAL A 82 9.28 42.28 -16.72
CA VAL A 82 10.21 41.58 -15.82
C VAL A 82 10.62 42.51 -14.68
N GLY A 83 11.02 41.94 -13.55
CA GLY A 83 11.42 42.71 -12.39
C GLY A 83 11.79 41.88 -11.15
N GLU A 84 12.08 42.60 -10.08
CA GLU A 84 12.35 42.05 -8.76
C GLU A 84 11.63 42.89 -7.69
N LEU A 85 11.16 42.24 -6.63
CA LEU A 85 10.59 42.86 -5.44
C LEU A 85 11.40 42.44 -4.22
N LEU A 86 12.01 43.39 -3.51
CA LEU A 86 12.92 43.11 -2.40
C LEU A 86 12.38 43.62 -1.06
N SER A 87 12.36 42.76 -0.03
CA SER A 87 11.97 43.15 1.33
C SER A 87 12.98 44.13 1.95
N ASN A 88 12.71 44.66 3.15
CA ASN A 88 13.79 45.23 3.98
C ASN A 88 14.81 44.14 4.37
N GLU A 89 16.01 44.56 4.79
CA GLU A 89 16.98 43.65 5.41
C GLU A 89 16.53 43.24 6.81
N PHE A 90 16.81 41.98 7.17
CA PHE A 90 16.59 41.41 8.50
C PHE A 90 17.66 40.36 8.84
N ILE A 91 17.73 39.93 10.09
CA ILE A 91 18.59 38.81 10.52
C ILE A 91 17.72 37.54 10.51
N LEU A 92 18.11 36.52 9.76
CA LEU A 92 17.36 35.26 9.75
C LEU A 92 17.43 34.60 11.14
N SER A 93 16.29 34.43 11.79
CA SER A 93 16.19 33.90 13.16
C SER A 93 15.40 32.58 13.22
N GLY A 94 15.26 32.03 14.44
CA GLY A 94 14.46 30.83 14.69
C GLY A 94 15.01 29.56 14.04
N ASN A 95 14.12 28.74 13.46
CA ASN A 95 14.47 27.50 12.75
C ASN A 95 15.03 27.74 11.33
N GLY A 96 15.07 28.99 10.85
CA GLY A 96 15.50 29.34 9.50
C GLY A 96 14.54 28.94 8.38
N LEU A 97 13.33 28.48 8.71
CA LEU A 97 12.27 28.20 7.74
C LEU A 97 11.46 29.47 7.47
N ILE A 98 11.23 29.77 6.20
CA ILE A 98 10.37 30.87 5.77
C ILE A 98 9.17 30.28 5.03
N GLY A 99 7.98 30.46 5.58
CA GLY A 99 6.71 30.06 4.96
C GLY A 99 6.13 31.22 4.17
N PHE A 100 5.61 30.97 2.98
CA PHE A 100 4.89 31.98 2.19
C PHE A 100 3.93 31.31 1.22
N LYS A 101 2.98 32.08 0.70
CA LYS A 101 2.03 31.66 -0.32
C LYS A 101 2.57 32.04 -1.70
N ILE A 102 2.55 31.12 -2.65
CA ILE A 102 3.02 31.34 -4.03
C ILE A 102 2.03 30.77 -5.04
N GLY A 103 1.85 31.46 -6.16
CA GLY A 103 1.04 31.02 -7.29
C GLY A 103 1.65 31.50 -8.60
N ALA A 104 1.11 31.01 -9.72
CA ALA A 104 1.57 31.22 -11.08
C ALA A 104 3.06 30.82 -11.26
N GLY A 105 3.77 31.44 -12.19
CA GLY A 105 5.22 31.28 -12.34
C GLY A 105 5.63 29.92 -12.89
N LYS A 106 5.01 29.49 -13.99
CA LYS A 106 5.26 28.18 -14.64
C LYS A 106 6.75 27.89 -14.85
N ASN A 107 7.51 28.90 -15.24
CA ASN A 107 8.96 28.78 -15.38
C ASN A 107 9.65 29.17 -14.07
N TYR A 108 9.84 28.21 -13.17
CA TYR A 108 10.46 28.43 -11.86
C TYR A 108 11.95 28.84 -11.91
N GLU A 109 12.62 28.71 -13.07
CA GLU A 109 13.96 29.27 -13.28
C GLU A 109 13.92 30.79 -13.50
N LYS A 110 12.76 31.32 -13.92
CA LYS A 110 12.54 32.74 -14.20
C LYS A 110 11.64 33.41 -13.16
N CYS A 111 10.72 32.68 -12.55
CA CYS A 111 9.76 33.16 -11.56
C CYS A 111 9.94 32.42 -10.24
N TYR A 112 10.50 33.08 -9.23
CA TYR A 112 10.81 32.44 -7.95
C TYR A 112 10.95 33.46 -6.80
N VAL A 113 10.87 32.96 -5.58
CA VAL A 113 11.30 33.68 -4.37
C VAL A 113 12.69 33.21 -3.98
N ALA A 114 13.56 34.14 -3.62
CA ALA A 114 14.91 33.86 -3.16
C ALA A 114 15.18 34.51 -1.79
N LEU A 115 16.02 33.87 -1.00
CA LEU A 115 16.73 34.52 0.09
C LEU A 115 18.10 34.95 -0.41
N ILE A 116 18.43 36.23 -0.26
CA ILE A 116 19.71 36.80 -0.69
C ILE A 116 20.48 37.37 0.50
N ASP A 117 21.81 37.37 0.42
CA ASP A 117 22.66 38.06 1.39
C ASP A 117 22.71 39.59 1.13
N SER A 118 23.34 40.35 2.04
CA SER A 118 23.51 41.81 1.89
C SER A 118 24.32 42.24 0.65
N LYS A 119 25.00 41.32 -0.05
CA LYS A 119 25.72 41.59 -1.31
C LYS A 119 24.87 41.25 -2.55
N GLY A 120 23.68 40.69 -2.36
CA GLY A 120 22.79 40.26 -3.43
C GLY A 120 23.05 38.85 -3.95
N ASN A 121 23.93 38.07 -3.29
CA ASN A 121 24.13 36.67 -3.67
C ASN A 121 22.91 35.86 -3.25
N VAL A 122 22.41 35.03 -4.17
CA VAL A 122 21.33 34.09 -3.90
C VAL A 122 21.86 32.98 -3.00
N LEU A 123 21.18 32.77 -1.86
CA LEU A 123 21.51 31.72 -0.90
C LEU A 123 20.65 30.47 -1.14
N VAL A 124 19.34 30.67 -1.33
CA VAL A 124 18.37 29.62 -1.62
C VAL A 124 17.21 30.21 -2.42
N THR A 125 16.59 29.41 -3.27
CA THR A 125 15.44 29.78 -4.10
C THR A 125 14.29 28.81 -3.91
N ARG A 126 13.07 29.29 -4.16
CA ARG A 126 11.84 28.51 -4.10
C ARG A 126 10.85 29.05 -5.15
N GLY A 127 10.49 28.21 -6.11
CA GLY A 127 9.45 28.49 -7.10
C GLY A 127 8.19 27.65 -6.87
N ASN A 128 7.19 27.79 -7.74
CA ASN A 128 5.88 27.12 -7.63
C ASN A 128 5.81 25.78 -8.38
N TYR A 129 6.91 25.03 -8.43
CA TYR A 129 7.05 23.85 -9.30
C TYR A 129 6.16 22.65 -8.91
N GLU A 130 5.51 22.73 -7.76
CA GLU A 130 4.73 21.67 -7.14
C GLU A 130 3.23 21.77 -7.40
N PHE A 131 2.79 22.93 -7.87
CA PHE A 131 1.38 23.30 -8.02
C PHE A 131 1.06 23.87 -9.41
N ASP A 132 1.93 23.61 -10.41
CA ASP A 132 1.68 23.98 -11.81
C ASP A 132 0.61 23.07 -12.45
N GLU A 133 -0.65 23.27 -12.05
CA GLU A 133 -1.82 22.64 -12.65
C GLU A 133 -2.52 23.65 -13.59
N ASN A 134 -2.77 23.26 -14.84
CA ASN A 134 -3.20 24.16 -15.92
C ASN A 134 -4.52 24.94 -15.66
N ASP A 135 -5.36 24.49 -14.74
CA ASP A 135 -6.67 25.09 -14.44
C ASP A 135 -6.73 25.89 -13.14
N SER A 136 -5.69 25.84 -12.29
CA SER A 136 -5.59 26.55 -11.00
C SER A 136 -4.24 27.23 -10.80
N ALA A 137 -3.52 27.53 -11.88
CA ALA A 137 -2.18 28.11 -11.80
C ALA A 137 -2.12 29.41 -10.99
N ASP A 138 -3.21 30.19 -10.90
CA ASP A 138 -3.25 31.43 -10.12
C ASP A 138 -3.45 31.22 -8.61
N THR A 139 -3.89 30.03 -8.19
CA THR A 139 -4.12 29.68 -6.79
C THR A 139 -2.82 29.77 -5.99
N LEU A 140 -2.89 30.41 -4.83
CA LEU A 140 -1.79 30.54 -3.88
C LEU A 140 -1.69 29.29 -3.02
N HIS A 141 -0.48 28.71 -2.98
CA HIS A 141 -0.15 27.52 -2.22
C HIS A 141 0.91 27.83 -1.17
N ARG A 142 0.76 27.24 0.03
CA ARG A 142 1.69 27.46 1.14
C ARG A 142 2.97 26.64 0.92
N VAL A 143 4.08 27.32 0.67
CA VAL A 143 5.40 26.71 0.49
C VAL A 143 6.36 27.12 1.60
N ILE A 144 7.40 26.30 1.80
CA ILE A 144 8.54 26.62 2.67
C ILE A 144 9.79 26.83 1.82
N LEU A 145 10.56 27.86 2.16
CA LEU A 145 11.95 28.03 1.77
C LEU A 145 12.82 27.73 3.00
N ASP A 146 13.58 26.64 2.93
CA ASP A 146 14.49 26.21 3.99
C ASP A 146 15.84 26.96 3.87
N ALA A 147 16.08 27.85 4.81
CA ALA A 147 17.34 28.57 4.96
C ALA A 147 18.00 28.28 6.32
N SER A 148 17.72 27.13 6.92
CA SER A 148 18.26 26.70 8.23
C SER A 148 19.78 26.80 8.32
N SER A 149 20.50 26.48 7.24
CA SER A 149 21.96 26.60 7.15
C SER A 149 22.50 28.05 7.14
N HIS A 150 21.61 29.05 7.18
CA HIS A 150 21.92 30.47 7.08
C HIS A 150 21.38 31.29 8.25
N VAL A 151 20.87 30.65 9.30
CA VAL A 151 20.42 31.31 10.53
C VAL A 151 21.54 32.19 11.10
N GLY A 152 21.18 33.40 11.54
CA GLY A 152 22.09 34.42 12.04
C GLY A 152 22.69 35.34 10.98
N LYS A 153 22.48 35.07 9.67
CA LYS A 153 22.93 35.97 8.59
C LYS A 153 21.96 37.13 8.37
N LYS A 154 22.50 38.26 7.93
CA LYS A 154 21.72 39.40 7.43
C LYS A 154 21.30 39.16 5.98
N VAL A 155 19.99 39.20 5.72
CA VAL A 155 19.37 38.71 4.48
C VAL A 155 18.20 39.60 4.03
N ARG A 156 17.74 39.40 2.80
CA ARG A 156 16.48 39.95 2.24
C ARG A 156 15.71 38.85 1.51
N ILE A 157 14.38 38.95 1.48
CA ILE A 157 13.55 38.21 0.52
C ILE A 157 13.58 38.96 -0.81
N LYS A 158 13.75 38.22 -1.91
CA LYS A 158 13.70 38.71 -3.28
C LYS A 158 12.70 37.88 -4.08
N VAL A 159 11.59 38.47 -4.47
CA VAL A 159 10.65 37.88 -5.43
C VAL A 159 11.11 38.28 -6.84
N VAL A 160 11.18 37.32 -7.75
CA VAL A 160 11.71 37.49 -9.10
C VAL A 160 10.64 37.08 -10.10
N ASP A 161 10.45 37.93 -11.10
CA ASP A 161 9.69 37.62 -12.30
C ASP A 161 10.52 38.05 -13.51
N ASN A 162 11.21 37.09 -14.12
CA ASN A 162 12.02 37.30 -15.32
C ASN A 162 11.42 36.61 -16.54
N ASP A 163 10.14 36.18 -16.49
CA ASP A 163 9.53 35.50 -17.62
C ASP A 163 8.92 36.48 -18.61
N SER A 164 9.72 36.86 -19.60
CA SER A 164 9.29 37.75 -20.68
C SER A 164 8.31 37.08 -21.67
N GLY A 165 7.84 35.86 -21.40
CA GLY A 165 6.84 35.17 -22.21
C GLY A 165 5.51 35.92 -22.28
N VAL A 166 4.73 35.70 -23.34
CA VAL A 166 3.42 36.36 -23.56
C VAL A 166 2.24 35.40 -23.57
N ASP A 167 2.53 34.10 -23.45
CA ASP A 167 1.61 33.01 -23.13
C ASP A 167 1.14 33.04 -21.66
N GLY A 168 0.24 32.14 -21.27
CA GLY A 168 -0.48 32.22 -20.00
C GLY A 168 0.40 31.94 -18.76
N TYR A 169 0.18 32.70 -17.69
CA TYR A 169 0.79 32.54 -16.35
C TYR A 169 2.32 32.78 -16.25
N ASN A 170 2.90 33.56 -17.17
CA ASN A 170 4.29 34.04 -17.11
C ASN A 170 4.44 35.23 -16.16
N TYR A 171 3.98 35.07 -14.93
CA TYR A 171 4.12 36.05 -13.85
C TYR A 171 4.04 35.31 -12.52
N ILE A 172 4.40 35.95 -11.41
CA ILE A 172 4.36 35.34 -10.08
C ILE A 172 3.32 36.00 -9.16
N ASN A 173 2.57 35.18 -8.42
CA ASN A 173 1.71 35.62 -7.33
C ASN A 173 2.39 35.26 -6.01
N VAL A 174 2.36 36.16 -5.02
CA VAL A 174 2.95 35.91 -3.70
C VAL A 174 2.12 36.52 -2.58
N ASP A 175 2.18 35.89 -1.42
CA ASP A 175 1.50 36.36 -0.21
C ASP A 175 2.16 35.84 1.09
N ASP A 176 1.85 36.49 2.20
CA ASP A 176 2.03 36.04 3.58
C ASP A 176 3.39 35.41 3.93
N PHE A 177 4.46 36.22 3.85
CA PHE A 177 5.82 35.82 4.23
C PHE A 177 6.02 35.76 5.77
N ILE A 178 6.26 34.56 6.29
CA ILE A 178 6.43 34.29 7.72
C ILE A 178 7.84 33.73 7.96
N VAL A 179 8.69 34.47 8.67
CA VAL A 179 9.98 33.96 9.15
C VAL A 179 9.79 33.13 10.41
N ASN A 180 10.62 32.11 10.60
CA ASN A 180 10.49 31.11 11.66
C ASN A 180 9.14 30.38 11.58
N TYR A 181 8.79 29.93 10.38
CA TYR A 181 7.53 29.26 10.12
C TYR A 181 7.46 27.90 10.85
N GLN A 182 6.36 27.68 11.57
CA GLN A 182 6.07 26.46 12.33
C GLN A 182 4.71 25.85 11.96
N GLY A 183 4.06 26.38 10.92
CA GLY A 183 2.77 25.88 10.44
C GLY A 183 2.90 24.63 9.59
N VAL A 184 1.75 24.09 9.19
CA VAL A 184 1.66 22.89 8.35
C VAL A 184 2.03 23.24 6.91
N VAL A 185 2.92 22.45 6.32
CA VAL A 185 3.25 22.55 4.88
C VAL A 185 2.07 22.05 4.08
N GLU A 186 1.69 22.75 3.01
CA GLU A 186 0.75 22.17 2.08
C GLU A 186 1.37 20.89 1.48
N PRO A 187 0.70 19.74 1.54
CA PRO A 187 1.25 18.52 0.98
C PRO A 187 1.43 18.69 -0.53
N VAL A 188 2.69 18.62 -0.93
CA VAL A 188 3.16 18.80 -2.28
C VAL A 188 3.19 17.46 -3.01
N GLY A 189 2.66 17.45 -4.24
CA GLY A 189 2.66 16.25 -5.05
C GLY A 189 1.68 15.19 -4.53
N LYS A 190 1.33 14.24 -5.39
CA LYS A 190 0.26 13.28 -5.10
C LYS A 190 0.60 12.33 -3.95
N VAL A 191 1.88 12.04 -3.73
CA VAL A 191 2.34 11.20 -2.60
C VAL A 191 2.04 11.86 -1.26
N ALA A 192 2.48 13.11 -1.05
CA ALA A 192 2.23 13.80 0.20
C ALA A 192 0.74 14.05 0.42
N LYS A 193 -0.01 14.39 -0.64
CA LYS A 193 -1.48 14.58 -0.58
C LYS A 193 -2.18 13.29 -0.14
N ALA A 194 -1.78 12.15 -0.71
CA ALA A 194 -2.32 10.84 -0.32
C ALA A 194 -1.99 10.51 1.14
N HIS A 195 -0.74 10.73 1.56
CA HIS A 195 -0.33 10.44 2.93
C HIS A 195 -1.07 11.34 3.95
N GLN A 196 -1.19 12.63 3.67
CA GLN A 196 -1.95 13.53 4.54
C GLN A 196 -3.41 13.12 4.62
N TYR A 197 -4.03 12.73 3.49
CA TYR A 197 -5.39 12.20 3.49
C TYR A 197 -5.52 10.98 4.41
N VAL A 198 -4.56 10.04 4.38
CA VAL A 198 -4.54 8.88 5.29
C VAL A 198 -4.58 9.32 6.75
N LEU A 199 -3.67 10.21 7.16
CA LEU A 199 -3.58 10.69 8.54
C LEU A 199 -4.87 11.39 8.99
N ASP A 200 -5.46 12.19 8.10
CA ASP A 200 -6.68 12.96 8.38
C ASP A 200 -7.95 12.10 8.41
N ASN A 201 -7.94 10.89 7.84
CA ASN A 201 -9.17 10.11 7.64
C ASN A 201 -9.16 8.71 8.27
N MET A 202 -8.01 8.17 8.70
CA MET A 202 -7.95 6.82 9.28
C MET A 202 -8.86 6.63 10.51
N HIS A 203 -9.14 7.70 11.27
CA HIS A 203 -10.05 7.67 12.41
C HIS A 203 -11.53 7.44 12.03
N LYS A 204 -11.88 7.52 10.74
CA LYS A 204 -13.24 7.30 10.21
C LYS A 204 -13.53 5.84 9.89
N VAL A 205 -12.52 4.97 9.97
CA VAL A 205 -12.67 3.52 9.76
C VAL A 205 -13.49 2.92 10.90
N ASN A 206 -14.49 2.12 10.56
CA ASN A 206 -15.26 1.37 11.56
C ASN A 206 -14.47 0.13 11.99
N PRO A 207 -14.15 -0.04 13.29
CA PRO A 207 -13.23 -1.08 13.75
C PRO A 207 -13.85 -2.49 13.84
N ARG A 208 -15.16 -2.68 13.61
CA ARG A 208 -15.89 -3.93 13.94
C ARG A 208 -15.29 -5.24 13.40
N TYR A 209 -14.53 -5.19 12.31
CA TYR A 209 -13.86 -6.37 11.71
C TYR A 209 -12.37 -6.14 11.50
N ARG A 210 -11.80 -5.08 12.09
CA ARG A 210 -10.36 -4.85 12.00
C ARG A 210 -9.66 -5.96 12.75
N GLN A 211 -8.71 -6.58 12.06
CA GLN A 211 -7.87 -7.65 12.58
C GLN A 211 -6.84 -7.09 13.56
N THR A 212 -6.37 -7.95 14.46
CA THR A 212 -5.51 -7.55 15.57
C THR A 212 -4.03 -7.79 15.30
N TYR A 213 -3.71 -8.77 14.46
CA TYR A 213 -2.32 -9.14 14.17
C TYR A 213 -2.05 -9.41 12.69
N HIS A 214 -3.01 -9.09 11.81
CA HIS A 214 -2.82 -9.08 10.37
C HIS A 214 -2.66 -7.65 9.85
N ALA A 215 -1.71 -7.46 8.94
CA ALA A 215 -1.60 -6.20 8.23
C ALA A 215 -2.88 -5.93 7.40
N MET A 216 -3.25 -4.66 7.33
CA MET A 216 -4.41 -4.16 6.59
C MET A 216 -4.10 -2.75 6.06
N PRO A 217 -4.74 -2.28 4.98
CA PRO A 217 -4.66 -0.87 4.63
C PRO A 217 -5.14 -0.01 5.82
N PRO A 218 -4.57 1.19 6.03
CA PRO A 218 -4.94 2.04 7.17
C PRO A 218 -6.38 2.54 7.09
N LEU A 219 -6.92 2.65 5.88
CA LEU A 219 -8.31 2.96 5.52
C LEU A 219 -8.51 2.55 4.06
N ASN A 220 -9.75 2.57 3.58
CA ASN A 220 -10.10 2.42 2.18
C ASN A 220 -9.53 1.13 1.56
N TRP A 221 -9.20 1.11 0.28
CA TRP A 221 -8.90 -0.13 -0.43
C TRP A 221 -7.40 -0.48 -0.41
N GLY A 222 -7.08 -1.73 -0.07
CA GLY A 222 -5.78 -2.35 -0.31
C GLY A 222 -5.91 -3.73 -0.95
N ASN A 223 -5.05 -4.03 -1.92
CA ASN A 223 -4.93 -5.38 -2.50
C ASN A 223 -3.50 -5.90 -2.43
N ASP A 224 -2.92 -6.32 -3.55
CA ASP A 224 -1.70 -7.08 -3.68
C ASP A 224 -0.58 -6.55 -2.77
N PRO A 225 0.10 -7.41 -1.99
CA PRO A 225 1.37 -7.04 -1.38
C PRO A 225 2.35 -6.74 -2.51
N ASN A 226 3.17 -5.72 -2.32
CA ASN A 226 4.16 -5.25 -3.30
C ASN A 226 5.51 -5.02 -2.63
N GLY A 227 6.55 -5.03 -3.45
CA GLY A 227 7.89 -4.61 -3.02
C GLY A 227 8.41 -5.33 -1.77
N LEU A 228 7.95 -6.55 -1.50
CA LEU A 228 8.25 -7.25 -0.24
C LEU A 228 9.76 -7.54 -0.16
N ILE A 229 10.43 -6.98 0.84
CA ILE A 229 11.90 -7.08 0.95
C ILE A 229 12.37 -6.84 2.38
N TYR A 230 13.49 -7.46 2.76
CA TYR A 230 14.23 -7.06 3.97
C TYR A 230 15.35 -6.09 3.56
N TYR A 231 15.31 -4.86 4.08
CA TYR A 231 16.21 -3.78 3.70
C TYR A 231 16.56 -2.93 4.92
N GLN A 232 17.84 -2.58 5.08
CA GLN A 232 18.36 -1.77 6.20
C GLN A 232 17.84 -2.20 7.60
N GLY A 233 17.75 -3.51 7.84
CA GLY A 233 17.38 -4.06 9.15
C GLY A 233 15.87 -4.14 9.42
N LYS A 234 15.01 -3.84 8.44
CA LYS A 234 13.55 -3.94 8.56
C LYS A 234 12.95 -4.75 7.41
N GLY A 235 11.84 -5.44 7.68
CA GLY A 235 10.95 -5.93 6.63
C GLY A 235 10.11 -4.78 6.10
N HIS A 236 10.03 -4.61 4.78
CA HIS A 236 9.18 -3.63 4.10
C HIS A 236 8.05 -4.36 3.38
N LEU A 237 6.81 -3.96 3.66
CA LEU A 237 5.61 -4.38 2.94
C LEU A 237 5.03 -3.14 2.25
N PHE A 238 5.15 -3.07 0.93
CA PHE A 238 4.35 -2.15 0.14
C PHE A 238 3.05 -2.86 -0.28
N PHE A 239 2.08 -2.11 -0.77
CA PHE A 239 0.85 -2.70 -1.27
C PHE A 239 0.09 -1.77 -2.20
N GLN A 240 -0.63 -2.34 -3.16
CA GLN A 240 -1.60 -1.62 -3.97
C GLN A 240 -2.64 -0.94 -3.07
N PHE A 241 -2.86 0.35 -3.29
CA PHE A 241 -3.61 1.19 -2.37
C PHE A 241 -4.45 2.24 -3.11
N ASN A 242 -5.74 2.34 -2.79
CA ASN A 242 -6.54 3.54 -3.10
C ASN A 242 -6.81 4.29 -1.79
N PRO A 243 -6.07 5.39 -1.52
CA PRO A 243 -6.19 6.13 -0.27
C PRO A 243 -7.53 6.85 -0.13
N TYR A 244 -8.26 7.08 -1.22
CA TYR A 244 -9.39 8.01 -1.24
C TYR A 244 -10.76 7.32 -1.19
N ASP A 245 -10.84 6.02 -1.46
CA ASP A 245 -12.10 5.28 -1.45
C ASP A 245 -11.90 3.77 -1.22
N SER A 246 -12.91 3.12 -0.64
CA SER A 246 -13.00 1.69 -0.36
C SER A 246 -13.37 0.83 -1.59
N VAL A 247 -13.20 1.38 -2.78
CA VAL A 247 -13.33 0.69 -4.08
C VAL A 247 -11.97 0.68 -4.78
N TRP A 248 -11.78 -0.29 -5.67
CA TRP A 248 -10.65 -0.28 -6.58
C TRP A 248 -10.68 1.01 -7.44
N GLY A 249 -9.53 1.67 -7.59
CA GLY A 249 -9.43 2.98 -8.22
C GLY A 249 -8.00 3.34 -8.64
N PRO A 250 -7.66 4.63 -8.79
CA PRO A 250 -6.31 5.05 -9.14
C PRO A 250 -5.27 4.57 -8.13
N MET A 251 -4.46 3.59 -8.53
CA MET A 251 -3.60 2.88 -7.60
C MET A 251 -2.36 3.69 -7.18
N HIS A 252 -2.10 3.64 -5.88
CA HIS A 252 -0.91 4.11 -5.17
C HIS A 252 -0.21 2.90 -4.56
N TRP A 253 0.99 3.10 -4.00
CA TRP A 253 1.60 2.11 -3.11
C TRP A 253 1.57 2.62 -1.67
N GLY A 254 0.81 1.96 -0.81
CA GLY A 254 0.93 2.10 0.64
C GLY A 254 2.20 1.40 1.14
N HIS A 255 2.61 1.69 2.38
CA HIS A 255 3.87 1.18 2.91
C HIS A 255 3.79 0.93 4.42
N TYR A 256 4.24 -0.25 4.83
CA TYR A 256 4.54 -0.61 6.21
C TYR A 256 5.98 -1.09 6.36
N THR A 257 6.55 -0.89 7.54
CA THR A 257 7.80 -1.56 7.97
C THR A 257 7.57 -2.40 9.21
N THR A 258 8.41 -3.40 9.43
CA THR A 258 8.35 -4.27 10.61
C THR A 258 9.73 -4.74 11.03
N GLU A 259 9.89 -5.05 12.31
CA GLU A 259 11.07 -5.72 12.87
C GLU A 259 10.82 -7.22 13.13
N ASP A 260 9.55 -7.65 13.19
CA ASP A 260 9.16 -8.99 13.62
C ASP A 260 8.07 -9.65 12.75
N PHE A 261 7.67 -9.02 11.66
CA PHE A 261 6.61 -9.48 10.75
C PHE A 261 5.19 -9.56 11.35
N ILE A 262 5.01 -9.15 12.60
CA ILE A 262 3.70 -9.12 13.28
C ILE A 262 3.26 -7.68 13.54
N LYS A 263 4.14 -6.85 14.10
CA LYS A 263 3.88 -5.43 14.31
C LYS A 263 4.34 -4.63 13.11
N TRP A 264 3.37 -3.99 12.46
CA TRP A 264 3.59 -3.18 11.27
C TRP A 264 3.46 -1.69 11.61
N GLU A 265 4.50 -0.93 11.31
CA GLU A 265 4.57 0.51 11.46
C GLU A 265 4.20 1.18 10.13
N LEU A 266 3.14 1.99 10.12
CA LEU A 266 2.70 2.71 8.94
C LEU A 266 3.75 3.75 8.52
N GLN A 267 4.16 3.68 7.26
CA GLN A 267 5.07 4.64 6.65
C GLN A 267 4.32 5.58 5.69
N PRO A 268 4.95 6.67 5.24
CA PRO A 268 4.44 7.48 4.14
C PRO A 268 4.03 6.64 2.92
N VAL A 269 3.02 7.11 2.18
CA VAL A 269 2.67 6.53 0.87
C VAL A 269 3.94 6.55 0.00
N ALA A 270 4.28 5.44 -0.63
CA ALA A 270 5.55 5.30 -1.34
C ALA A 270 5.46 5.80 -2.79
N LEU A 271 4.37 5.48 -3.49
CA LEU A 271 4.15 5.86 -4.89
C LEU A 271 2.73 6.40 -5.09
N ALA A 272 2.59 7.38 -5.98
CA ALA A 272 1.31 7.91 -6.44
C ALA A 272 1.29 8.01 -7.98
N PRO A 273 0.12 8.00 -8.64
CA PRO A 273 0.02 8.11 -10.10
C PRO A 273 0.21 9.55 -10.59
N ASP A 274 1.46 9.99 -10.69
CA ASP A 274 1.88 11.37 -10.96
C ASP A 274 2.75 11.55 -12.21
N LYS A 275 2.89 10.51 -13.04
CA LYS A 275 3.60 10.56 -14.33
C LYS A 275 2.71 10.16 -15.49
N ASP A 276 3.05 10.63 -16.69
CA ASP A 276 2.29 10.46 -17.93
C ASP A 276 1.96 8.99 -18.25
N TYR A 277 2.83 8.07 -17.80
CA TYR A 277 2.72 6.64 -18.01
C TYR A 277 1.94 5.90 -16.91
N ASP A 278 1.54 6.59 -15.81
CA ASP A 278 0.77 6.00 -14.70
C ASP A 278 -0.38 6.88 -14.16
N ASN A 279 -0.58 8.08 -14.71
CA ASN A 279 -1.49 9.10 -14.17
C ASN A 279 -2.99 8.83 -14.30
N GLN A 280 -3.42 7.90 -15.16
CA GLN A 280 -4.84 7.62 -15.39
C GLN A 280 -5.38 6.49 -14.51
N PHE A 281 -4.66 5.36 -14.44
CA PHE A 281 -5.14 4.17 -13.72
C PHE A 281 -4.32 3.83 -12.48
N GLY A 282 -3.02 4.16 -12.43
CA GLY A 282 -2.25 3.89 -11.23
C GLY A 282 -0.81 3.42 -11.44
N ALA A 283 -0.08 3.44 -10.32
CA ALA A 283 1.10 2.61 -10.11
C ALA A 283 0.64 1.22 -9.64
N PHE A 284 0.57 0.26 -10.56
CA PHE A 284 0.17 -1.11 -10.29
C PHE A 284 1.29 -1.93 -9.61
N SER A 285 1.00 -3.20 -9.36
CA SER A 285 1.83 -4.14 -8.61
C SER A 285 3.24 -4.31 -9.19
N GLY A 286 4.12 -4.80 -8.34
CA GLY A 286 5.54 -4.95 -8.64
C GLY A 286 6.34 -5.37 -7.42
N THR A 287 7.66 -5.39 -7.57
CA THR A 287 8.59 -5.95 -6.58
C THR A 287 9.77 -5.01 -6.33
N ALA A 288 10.56 -5.33 -5.32
CA ALA A 288 11.70 -4.53 -4.90
C ALA A 288 13.02 -5.29 -5.06
N ILE A 289 14.10 -4.55 -5.24
CA ILE A 289 15.46 -5.07 -5.23
C ILE A 289 16.42 -4.05 -4.64
N GLU A 290 17.40 -4.52 -3.86
CA GLU A 290 18.52 -3.70 -3.44
C GLU A 290 19.62 -3.68 -4.51
N LYS A 291 20.13 -2.49 -4.82
CA LYS A 291 21.33 -2.31 -5.65
C LYS A 291 22.16 -1.16 -5.10
N ASP A 292 23.44 -1.41 -4.85
CA ASP A 292 24.42 -0.43 -4.38
C ASP A 292 23.96 0.32 -3.11
N GLY A 293 23.34 -0.38 -2.16
CA GLY A 293 22.82 0.20 -0.91
C GLY A 293 21.60 1.10 -1.09
N LYS A 294 20.93 1.03 -2.25
CA LYS A 294 19.67 1.73 -2.53
C LYS A 294 18.57 0.73 -2.83
N LEU A 295 17.36 1.08 -2.42
CA LEU A 295 16.17 0.31 -2.69
C LEU A 295 15.55 0.76 -4.01
N TYR A 296 15.32 -0.18 -4.93
CA TYR A 296 14.61 0.05 -6.19
C TYR A 296 13.27 -0.67 -6.16
N LEU A 297 12.20 0.04 -6.50
CA LEU A 297 10.87 -0.51 -6.73
C LEU A 297 10.63 -0.59 -8.23
N MET A 298 10.46 -1.80 -8.76
CA MET A 298 10.01 -2.00 -10.13
C MET A 298 8.51 -2.27 -10.12
N TYR A 299 7.75 -1.47 -10.85
CA TYR A 299 6.29 -1.47 -10.83
C TYR A 299 5.72 -1.28 -12.23
N THR A 300 4.44 -1.63 -12.41
CA THR A 300 3.73 -1.37 -13.66
C THR A 300 3.04 0.00 -13.61
N GLY A 301 3.41 0.92 -14.49
CA GLY A 301 2.64 2.13 -14.74
C GLY A 301 1.52 1.88 -15.74
N VAL A 302 0.31 2.36 -15.42
CA VAL A 302 -0.88 2.15 -16.25
C VAL A 302 -1.51 3.47 -16.67
N ALA A 303 -1.45 3.76 -17.96
CA ALA A 303 -2.10 4.91 -18.59
C ALA A 303 -2.40 4.65 -20.07
N ASN A 304 -3.46 5.25 -20.61
CA ASN A 304 -3.87 5.12 -22.02
C ASN A 304 -4.05 3.66 -22.48
N ASP A 305 -4.60 2.80 -21.61
CA ASP A 305 -4.69 1.33 -21.79
C ASP A 305 -3.34 0.61 -21.97
N LEU A 306 -2.21 1.28 -21.71
CA LEU A 306 -0.88 0.67 -21.80
C LEU A 306 -0.41 0.27 -20.40
N GLN A 307 0.16 -0.92 -20.29
CA GLN A 307 0.88 -1.37 -19.10
C GLN A 307 2.37 -1.39 -19.43
N GLN A 308 3.18 -0.66 -18.65
CA GLN A 308 4.62 -0.46 -18.91
C GLN A 308 5.39 -0.53 -17.60
N GLN A 309 6.68 -0.92 -17.64
CA GLN A 309 7.45 -1.10 -16.42
C GLN A 309 8.29 0.13 -16.10
N ALA A 310 8.19 0.59 -14.86
CA ALA A 310 8.84 1.78 -14.33
C ALA A 310 9.66 1.46 -13.08
N LEU A 311 10.59 2.34 -12.75
CA LEU A 311 11.42 2.26 -11.56
C LEU A 311 11.27 3.49 -10.68
N ALA A 312 11.23 3.28 -9.37
CA ALA A 312 11.49 4.30 -8.36
C ALA A 312 12.68 3.87 -7.48
N VAL A 313 13.43 4.83 -6.95
CA VAL A 313 14.63 4.59 -6.15
C VAL A 313 14.55 5.36 -4.83
N SER A 314 15.08 4.75 -3.77
CA SER A 314 15.18 5.34 -2.44
C SER A 314 16.51 5.01 -1.79
N SER A 315 17.10 5.97 -1.06
CA SER A 315 18.27 5.71 -0.21
C SER A 315 17.89 5.34 1.24
N ASP A 316 16.75 5.82 1.72
CA ASP A 316 16.26 5.62 3.09
C ASP A 316 15.22 4.50 3.21
N GLY A 317 14.75 3.97 2.08
CA GLY A 317 13.69 2.95 2.01
C GLY A 317 12.28 3.48 2.28
N ILE A 318 12.12 4.80 2.45
CA ILE A 318 10.85 5.47 2.81
C ILE A 318 10.43 6.46 1.72
N THR A 319 11.36 7.30 1.25
CA THR A 319 11.09 8.34 0.24
C THR A 319 11.57 7.87 -1.12
N PHE A 320 10.68 7.85 -2.11
CA PHE A 320 10.98 7.29 -3.44
C PHE A 320 10.91 8.35 -4.54
N GLU A 321 11.91 8.32 -5.41
CA GLU A 321 11.95 9.14 -6.62
C GLU A 321 11.81 8.26 -7.87
N LYS A 322 10.82 8.56 -8.71
CA LYS A 322 10.66 7.89 -10.01
C LYS A 322 11.78 8.32 -10.96
N LEU A 323 12.39 7.36 -11.66
CA LEU A 323 13.47 7.65 -12.59
C LEU A 323 12.98 8.46 -13.80
N ASN A 324 13.75 9.47 -14.22
CA ASN A 324 13.47 10.30 -15.40
C ASN A 324 13.41 9.51 -16.71
N ARG A 325 14.03 8.32 -16.76
CA ARG A 325 14.06 7.45 -17.95
C ARG A 325 12.85 6.52 -18.03
N ASN A 326 11.92 6.57 -17.08
CA ASN A 326 10.73 5.72 -17.13
C ASN A 326 9.89 6.01 -18.38
N PRO A 327 9.20 4.99 -18.93
CA PRO A 327 9.27 3.58 -18.54
C PRO A 327 10.58 2.91 -18.99
N VAL A 328 11.14 2.02 -18.16
CA VAL A 328 12.39 1.27 -18.45
C VAL A 328 12.14 0.02 -19.31
N ILE A 329 10.91 -0.49 -19.33
CA ILE A 329 10.44 -1.46 -20.32
C ILE A 329 9.11 -0.96 -20.86
N SER A 330 9.12 -0.49 -22.11
CA SER A 330 7.94 0.05 -22.78
C SER A 330 7.25 -0.99 -23.66
N VAL A 331 6.04 -0.68 -24.13
CA VAL A 331 5.30 -1.53 -25.09
C VAL A 331 6.05 -1.75 -26.40
N ASN A 332 7.03 -0.90 -26.75
CA ASN A 332 7.86 -1.06 -27.95
C ASN A 332 8.88 -2.22 -27.83
N GLN A 333 9.11 -2.72 -26.62
CA GLN A 333 10.00 -3.85 -26.34
C GLN A 333 9.25 -5.17 -26.25
N LEU A 334 7.92 -5.17 -26.45
CA LEU A 334 7.12 -6.38 -26.43
C LEU A 334 7.43 -7.27 -27.65
N PRO A 335 7.51 -8.59 -27.47
CA PRO A 335 7.60 -9.51 -28.59
C PRO A 335 6.32 -9.48 -29.44
N LYS A 336 6.45 -9.90 -30.71
CA LYS A 336 5.33 -9.90 -31.65
C LYS A 336 4.17 -10.74 -31.14
N GLY A 337 2.98 -10.14 -31.08
CA GLY A 337 1.73 -10.80 -30.67
C GLY A 337 1.41 -10.63 -29.18
N ALA A 338 2.32 -10.07 -28.38
CA ALA A 338 2.06 -9.73 -26.99
C ALA A 338 1.12 -8.51 -26.88
N SER A 339 0.30 -8.52 -25.84
CA SER A 339 -0.71 -7.50 -25.57
C SER A 339 -0.10 -6.31 -24.84
N PRO A 340 -0.20 -5.07 -25.36
CA PRO A 340 0.23 -3.88 -24.64
C PRO A 340 -0.68 -3.53 -23.44
N LYS A 341 -1.87 -4.15 -23.38
CA LYS A 341 -2.85 -3.98 -22.30
C LYS A 341 -2.69 -5.00 -21.18
N ASP A 342 -1.97 -6.09 -21.43
CA ASP A 342 -1.74 -7.18 -20.49
C ASP A 342 -0.24 -7.44 -20.41
N PHE A 343 0.44 -6.62 -19.61
CA PHE A 343 1.89 -6.66 -19.40
C PHE A 343 2.25 -6.03 -18.05
N ARG A 344 2.18 -6.80 -16.97
CA ARG A 344 2.23 -6.26 -15.60
C ARG A 344 2.88 -7.16 -14.56
N ASP A 345 3.07 -6.57 -13.39
CA ASP A 345 3.52 -7.19 -12.14
C ASP A 345 4.95 -7.73 -12.23
N PRO A 346 5.96 -6.87 -12.45
CA PRO A 346 7.34 -7.31 -12.62
C PRO A 346 7.93 -7.87 -11.33
N LYS A 347 8.43 -9.10 -11.39
CA LYS A 347 9.39 -9.63 -10.42
C LYS A 347 10.82 -9.42 -10.88
N VAL A 348 11.54 -8.53 -10.19
CA VAL A 348 12.97 -8.31 -10.39
C VAL A 348 13.81 -9.15 -9.42
N PHE A 349 14.88 -9.75 -9.93
CA PHE A 349 15.86 -10.51 -9.14
C PHE A 349 17.26 -10.45 -9.77
N TYR A 350 18.28 -10.78 -8.98
CA TYR A 350 19.67 -10.82 -9.41
C TYR A 350 20.17 -12.27 -9.45
N LYS A 351 20.86 -12.63 -10.53
CA LYS A 351 21.47 -13.95 -10.72
C LYS A 351 22.70 -13.83 -11.61
N ASP A 352 23.82 -14.41 -11.17
CA ASP A 352 25.05 -14.60 -11.94
C ASP A 352 25.51 -13.35 -12.72
N GLY A 353 25.62 -12.20 -12.04
CA GLY A 353 26.12 -10.96 -12.66
C GLY A 353 25.07 -10.16 -13.42
N SER A 354 23.82 -10.61 -13.47
CA SER A 354 22.75 -9.96 -14.23
C SER A 354 21.49 -9.79 -13.39
N TYR A 355 20.72 -8.76 -13.73
CA TYR A 355 19.36 -8.59 -13.26
C TYR A 355 18.39 -9.20 -14.26
N TYR A 356 17.34 -9.83 -13.76
CA TYR A 356 16.27 -10.38 -14.55
C TYR A 356 14.93 -9.82 -14.06
N ALA A 357 13.99 -9.69 -14.99
CA ALA A 357 12.61 -9.37 -14.69
C ALA A 357 11.71 -10.40 -15.37
N ILE A 358 10.84 -11.05 -14.59
CA ILE A 358 9.73 -11.86 -15.12
C ILE A 358 8.42 -11.10 -14.95
N ILE A 359 7.59 -11.07 -15.99
CA ILE A 359 6.44 -10.17 -16.09
C ILE A 359 5.26 -10.94 -16.66
N GLY A 360 4.11 -10.85 -15.99
CA GLY A 360 2.85 -11.41 -16.47
C GLY A 360 2.43 -10.74 -17.78
N SER A 361 2.06 -11.53 -18.77
CA SER A 361 1.70 -11.02 -20.10
C SER A 361 0.57 -11.85 -20.72
N ARG A 362 0.00 -11.34 -21.82
CA ARG A 362 -0.73 -12.19 -22.78
C ARG A 362 -0.11 -12.11 -24.16
N MET A 363 -0.13 -13.22 -24.89
CA MET A 363 0.27 -13.27 -26.30
C MET A 363 -0.68 -14.18 -27.07
N ASN A 364 -1.12 -13.72 -28.24
CA ASN A 364 -2.09 -14.44 -29.08
C ASN A 364 -3.37 -14.87 -28.33
N GLY A 365 -3.78 -14.10 -27.32
CA GLY A 365 -4.97 -14.35 -26.51
C GLY A 365 -4.76 -15.18 -25.23
N TYR A 366 -3.56 -15.76 -25.02
CA TYR A 366 -3.26 -16.65 -23.90
C TYR A 366 -2.33 -16.00 -22.88
N GLY A 367 -2.59 -16.24 -21.59
CA GLY A 367 -1.72 -15.82 -20.49
C GLY A 367 -0.34 -16.46 -20.55
N MET A 368 0.71 -15.72 -20.24
CA MET A 368 2.09 -16.20 -20.15
C MET A 368 2.95 -15.31 -19.25
N ILE A 369 4.22 -15.66 -19.10
CA ILE A 369 5.22 -14.86 -18.39
C ILE A 369 6.39 -14.62 -19.34
N LEU A 370 6.81 -13.36 -19.47
CA LEU A 370 7.95 -12.94 -20.30
C LEU A 370 9.16 -12.64 -19.42
N MET A 371 10.37 -12.91 -19.92
CA MET A 371 11.63 -12.62 -19.25
C MET A 371 12.43 -11.53 -19.95
N TYR A 372 13.00 -10.64 -19.16
CA TYR A 372 13.93 -9.60 -19.59
C TYR A 372 15.21 -9.66 -18.76
N LYS A 373 16.33 -9.20 -19.33
CA LYS A 373 17.65 -9.16 -18.71
C LYS A 373 18.22 -7.74 -18.73
N SER A 374 18.94 -7.37 -17.69
CA SER A 374 19.64 -6.10 -17.56
C SER A 374 20.95 -6.25 -16.80
N HIS A 375 21.91 -5.36 -17.07
CA HIS A 375 23.12 -5.22 -16.25
C HIS A 375 23.05 -4.05 -15.26
N ASN A 376 22.02 -3.20 -15.35
CA ASN A 376 21.99 -1.92 -14.62
C ASN A 376 20.59 -1.48 -14.17
N LEU A 377 19.58 -2.36 -14.25
CA LEU A 377 18.15 -2.12 -13.99
C LEU A 377 17.44 -1.13 -14.92
N THR A 378 18.14 -0.35 -15.74
CA THR A 378 17.52 0.73 -16.53
C THR A 378 17.50 0.47 -18.04
N SER A 379 18.29 -0.48 -18.51
CA SER A 379 18.33 -0.93 -19.90
C SER A 379 18.05 -2.42 -19.94
N TRP A 380 16.95 -2.81 -20.57
CA TRP A 380 16.45 -4.18 -20.56
C TRP A 380 16.36 -4.76 -21.97
N GLU A 381 16.76 -6.03 -22.09
CA GLU A 381 16.71 -6.83 -23.30
C GLU A 381 15.72 -7.98 -23.10
N TYR A 382 14.85 -8.20 -24.08
CA TYR A 382 13.94 -9.35 -24.06
C TYR A 382 14.74 -10.66 -24.21
N VAL A 383 14.46 -11.63 -23.34
CA VAL A 383 15.13 -12.95 -23.35
C VAL A 383 14.23 -13.99 -24.00
N GLY A 384 13.00 -14.14 -23.51
CA GLY A 384 12.10 -15.19 -23.99
C GLY A 384 10.87 -15.41 -23.12
N GLU A 385 10.12 -16.46 -23.45
CA GLU A 385 8.93 -16.91 -22.72
C GLU A 385 9.35 -17.82 -21.56
N VAL A 386 9.00 -17.44 -20.33
CA VAL A 386 9.27 -18.22 -19.12
C VAL A 386 8.39 -19.46 -19.09
N MET A 387 7.10 -19.26 -19.34
CA MET A 387 6.05 -20.25 -19.23
C MET A 387 4.96 -20.02 -20.27
N ASN A 388 4.28 -21.11 -20.60
CA ASN A 388 3.19 -21.19 -21.57
C ASN A 388 3.62 -20.82 -22.99
N SER A 389 4.22 -21.80 -23.69
CA SER A 389 4.54 -21.61 -25.10
C SER A 389 3.27 -21.47 -25.92
N SER A 390 3.39 -20.81 -27.06
CA SER A 390 2.37 -20.82 -28.12
C SER A 390 2.04 -22.23 -28.67
N ASN A 391 2.58 -23.31 -28.09
CA ASN A 391 2.47 -24.69 -28.56
C ASN A 391 1.60 -25.54 -27.60
N PRO A 392 0.33 -25.81 -27.96
CA PRO A 392 -0.56 -26.68 -27.18
C PRO A 392 -0.08 -28.12 -26.98
N SER A 393 1.00 -28.53 -27.65
CA SER A 393 1.59 -29.87 -27.52
C SER A 393 2.64 -29.96 -26.40
N GLU A 394 3.01 -28.85 -25.77
CA GLU A 394 3.94 -28.89 -24.63
C GLU A 394 3.26 -29.42 -23.36
N PRO A 395 3.97 -30.19 -22.54
CA PRO A 395 3.47 -30.57 -21.22
C PRO A 395 3.20 -29.31 -20.38
N ASN A 396 2.17 -29.37 -19.53
CA ASN A 396 1.75 -28.28 -18.65
C ASN A 396 1.28 -27.00 -19.39
N PHE A 397 0.79 -27.14 -20.63
CA PHE A 397 0.10 -26.05 -21.34
C PHE A 397 -1.30 -25.82 -20.75
N TYR A 398 -1.54 -24.62 -20.23
CA TYR A 398 -2.87 -24.16 -19.82
C TYR A 398 -3.35 -23.04 -20.74
N GLN A 399 -4.50 -23.25 -21.39
CA GLN A 399 -5.12 -22.24 -22.25
C GLN A 399 -5.84 -21.19 -21.40
N LEU A 400 -5.08 -20.35 -20.69
CA LEU A 400 -5.64 -19.32 -19.83
C LEU A 400 -6.08 -18.11 -20.66
N SER A 401 -7.32 -17.69 -20.49
CA SER A 401 -7.88 -16.50 -21.12
C SER A 401 -7.41 -15.19 -20.45
N GLY A 402 -6.95 -15.26 -19.20
CA GLY A 402 -6.44 -14.12 -18.44
C GLY A 402 -4.91 -14.07 -18.38
N VAL A 403 -4.38 -13.33 -17.40
CA VAL A 403 -2.92 -13.15 -17.19
C VAL A 403 -2.43 -14.06 -16.05
N TYR A 404 -1.16 -14.47 -16.10
CA TYR A 404 -0.44 -14.91 -14.90
C TYR A 404 0.00 -13.67 -14.13
N GLU A 405 -0.83 -13.22 -13.19
CA GLU A 405 -0.55 -12.03 -12.38
C GLU A 405 0.45 -12.31 -11.27
N CYS A 406 1.08 -11.26 -10.78
CA CYS A 406 2.01 -11.29 -9.66
C CYS A 406 2.98 -12.49 -9.71
N PRO A 407 3.73 -12.69 -10.82
CA PRO A 407 4.79 -13.68 -10.82
C PRO A 407 5.80 -13.32 -9.73
N ASP A 408 6.33 -14.32 -9.05
CA ASP A 408 7.43 -14.19 -8.10
C ASP A 408 8.46 -15.31 -8.33
N PHE A 409 9.68 -15.08 -7.85
CA PHE A 409 10.82 -15.99 -8.00
C PHE A 409 11.68 -15.98 -6.74
N PHE A 410 11.96 -17.18 -6.23
CA PHE A 410 12.92 -17.37 -5.14
C PHE A 410 13.65 -18.70 -5.26
N GLU A 411 14.76 -18.80 -4.51
CA GLU A 411 15.52 -20.01 -4.37
C GLU A 411 15.43 -20.55 -2.94
N ILE A 412 15.24 -21.87 -2.82
CA ILE A 412 15.19 -22.57 -1.55
C ILE A 412 15.85 -23.94 -1.69
N ASP A 413 16.82 -24.25 -0.82
CA ASP A 413 17.58 -25.50 -0.83
C ASP A 413 18.12 -25.92 -2.22
N GLY A 414 18.61 -24.94 -2.99
CA GLY A 414 19.15 -25.14 -4.34
C GLY A 414 18.09 -25.41 -5.41
N LYS A 415 16.80 -25.20 -5.10
CA LYS A 415 15.69 -25.27 -6.05
C LYS A 415 15.22 -23.88 -6.42
N GLU A 416 14.91 -23.70 -7.69
CA GLU A 416 14.27 -22.50 -8.22
C GLU A 416 12.75 -22.69 -8.19
N VAL A 417 12.05 -21.68 -7.70
CA VAL A 417 10.59 -21.71 -7.56
C VAL A 417 9.99 -20.46 -8.18
N ILE A 418 8.97 -20.65 -9.01
CA ILE A 418 8.10 -19.59 -9.49
C ILE A 418 6.80 -19.66 -8.71
N ILE A 419 6.27 -18.51 -8.30
CA ILE A 419 4.87 -18.35 -7.88
C ILE A 419 4.17 -17.53 -8.96
N ALA A 420 2.90 -17.79 -9.23
CA ALA A 420 2.07 -16.94 -10.07
C ALA A 420 0.60 -17.02 -9.66
N SER A 421 -0.17 -16.02 -10.06
CA SER A 421 -1.61 -15.92 -9.81
C SER A 421 -2.36 -15.97 -11.15
N PRO A 422 -2.55 -17.17 -11.73
CA PRO A 422 -3.29 -17.33 -12.99
C PRO A 422 -4.76 -16.93 -12.84
N GLN A 423 -5.21 -16.05 -13.73
CA GLN A 423 -6.62 -15.74 -13.86
C GLN A 423 -7.38 -16.81 -14.66
N PHE A 424 -8.58 -17.16 -14.17
CA PHE A 424 -9.48 -18.12 -14.80
C PHE A 424 -8.86 -19.52 -14.96
N LEU A 425 -8.10 -19.95 -13.95
CA LEU A 425 -7.55 -21.30 -13.92
C LEU A 425 -8.70 -22.32 -13.81
N PRO A 426 -8.80 -23.32 -14.70
CA PRO A 426 -9.85 -24.32 -14.61
C PRO A 426 -9.74 -25.15 -13.33
N GLN A 427 -10.86 -25.31 -12.63
CA GLN A 427 -10.99 -26.22 -11.49
C GLN A 427 -10.67 -27.67 -11.90
N ASP A 428 -9.90 -28.36 -11.06
CA ASP A 428 -9.57 -29.80 -11.21
C ASP A 428 -9.96 -30.56 -9.95
N GLY A 429 -11.19 -31.11 -9.95
CA GLY A 429 -11.76 -31.73 -8.76
C GLY A 429 -11.89 -30.73 -7.62
N ASN A 430 -11.15 -30.95 -6.53
CA ASN A 430 -11.09 -30.07 -5.37
C ASN A 430 -9.93 -29.07 -5.42
N LYS A 431 -9.12 -29.07 -6.49
CA LYS A 431 -8.03 -28.11 -6.68
C LYS A 431 -8.52 -26.93 -7.51
N PHE A 432 -7.93 -25.77 -7.27
CA PHE A 432 -8.17 -24.55 -8.03
C PHE A 432 -9.65 -24.15 -8.02
N GLU A 433 -10.33 -24.30 -6.88
CA GLU A 433 -11.75 -23.94 -6.74
C GLU A 433 -11.97 -22.42 -6.82
N ASN A 434 -10.94 -21.62 -6.54
CA ASN A 434 -10.99 -20.17 -6.79
C ASN A 434 -10.82 -19.90 -8.28
N ILE A 435 -11.67 -19.02 -8.85
CA ILE A 435 -11.55 -18.56 -10.25
C ILE A 435 -10.13 -18.01 -10.51
N HIS A 436 -9.55 -17.39 -9.49
CA HIS A 436 -8.19 -16.88 -9.48
C HIS A 436 -7.42 -17.56 -8.35
N SER A 437 -6.66 -18.59 -8.68
CA SER A 437 -5.87 -19.37 -7.70
C SER A 437 -4.41 -18.92 -7.72
N VAL A 438 -3.69 -19.14 -6.62
CA VAL A 438 -2.23 -18.93 -6.56
C VAL A 438 -1.55 -20.28 -6.62
N VAL A 439 -0.54 -20.37 -7.48
CA VAL A 439 0.18 -21.60 -7.75
C VAL A 439 1.68 -21.40 -7.68
N TYR A 440 2.39 -22.46 -7.40
CA TYR A 440 3.85 -22.49 -7.49
C TYR A 440 4.33 -23.69 -8.31
N MET A 441 5.52 -23.52 -8.86
CA MET A 441 6.21 -24.52 -9.67
C MET A 441 7.66 -24.59 -9.24
N ILE A 442 8.14 -25.80 -8.98
CA ILE A 442 9.54 -26.07 -8.67
C ILE A 442 10.21 -26.58 -9.95
N GLY A 443 11.32 -25.96 -10.35
CA GLY A 443 11.88 -26.19 -11.67
C GLY A 443 13.28 -25.65 -11.85
N ASN A 444 13.65 -25.42 -13.11
CA ASN A 444 14.94 -24.89 -13.51
C ASN A 444 14.79 -23.89 -14.65
N PHE A 445 15.49 -22.76 -14.55
CA PHE A 445 15.63 -21.78 -15.61
C PHE A 445 16.73 -22.15 -16.59
N ASN A 446 16.42 -22.01 -17.87
CA ASN A 446 17.43 -21.75 -18.89
C ASN A 446 17.51 -20.23 -19.09
N TYR A 447 18.51 -19.59 -18.49
CA TYR A 447 18.69 -18.13 -18.55
C TYR A 447 19.09 -17.59 -19.94
N GLU A 448 19.52 -18.44 -20.87
CA GLU A 448 19.81 -18.04 -22.24
C GLU A 448 18.53 -17.91 -23.08
N THR A 449 17.57 -18.81 -22.87
CA THR A 449 16.29 -18.83 -23.61
C THR A 449 15.13 -18.23 -22.82
N GLY A 450 15.32 -18.02 -21.51
CA GLY A 450 14.31 -17.58 -20.56
C GLY A 450 13.37 -18.68 -20.07
N ARG A 451 13.44 -19.90 -20.64
CA ARG A 451 12.45 -20.95 -20.37
C ARG A 451 12.60 -21.55 -18.96
N PHE A 452 11.48 -21.70 -18.26
CA PHE A 452 11.40 -22.46 -17.01
C PHE A 452 10.80 -23.85 -17.26
N THR A 453 11.49 -24.89 -16.81
CA THR A 453 11.00 -26.29 -16.89
C THR A 453 10.67 -26.80 -15.49
N TYR A 454 9.48 -27.38 -15.34
CA TYR A 454 8.94 -27.84 -14.07
C TYR A 454 8.08 -29.08 -14.26
N ASP A 455 7.94 -29.86 -13.19
CA ASP A 455 7.18 -31.12 -13.22
C ASP A 455 5.70 -30.90 -12.92
N GLU A 456 5.40 -30.12 -11.87
CA GLU A 456 4.03 -29.96 -11.34
C GLU A 456 3.63 -28.49 -11.18
N PHE A 457 2.33 -28.27 -11.29
CA PHE A 457 1.64 -27.02 -11.05
C PHE A 457 0.81 -27.18 -9.78
N ILE A 458 1.24 -26.57 -8.67
CA ILE A 458 0.72 -26.88 -7.33
C ILE A 458 0.02 -25.66 -6.73
N GLU A 459 -1.21 -25.83 -6.27
CA GLU A 459 -1.96 -24.80 -5.53
C GLU A 459 -1.27 -24.47 -4.21
N PHE A 460 -1.14 -23.19 -3.90
CA PHE A 460 -0.38 -22.74 -2.75
C PHE A 460 -1.23 -22.58 -1.48
N ASP A 461 -2.53 -22.33 -1.62
CA ASP A 461 -3.49 -22.29 -0.52
C ASP A 461 -4.85 -22.74 -1.05
N SER A 462 -5.43 -23.80 -0.47
CA SER A 462 -6.73 -24.36 -0.90
C SER A 462 -7.92 -23.65 -0.23
N GLY A 463 -7.69 -22.48 0.38
CA GLY A 463 -8.71 -21.67 1.02
C GLY A 463 -9.52 -20.83 0.03
N PHE A 464 -10.31 -19.92 0.60
CA PHE A 464 -11.13 -19.00 -0.17
C PHE A 464 -10.35 -17.74 -0.55
N ASP A 465 -9.61 -17.15 0.39
CA ASP A 465 -9.11 -15.78 0.30
C ASP A 465 -7.57 -15.76 0.35
N PHE A 466 -6.93 -16.05 -0.78
CA PHE A 466 -5.48 -16.05 -0.93
C PHE A 466 -5.09 -15.70 -2.37
N TYR A 467 -4.50 -14.54 -2.60
CA TYR A 467 -4.13 -14.08 -3.95
C TYR A 467 -2.85 -13.22 -3.96
N ALA A 468 -2.23 -13.05 -5.13
CA ALA A 468 -1.11 -12.13 -5.37
C ALA A 468 0.06 -12.27 -4.39
N ALA A 469 0.47 -13.51 -4.08
CA ALA A 469 1.52 -13.76 -3.09
C ALA A 469 2.90 -13.27 -3.54
N GLN A 470 3.68 -12.70 -2.60
CA GLN A 470 5.08 -12.32 -2.80
C GLN A 470 5.97 -12.85 -1.68
N THR A 471 7.24 -13.05 -2.00
CA THR A 471 8.27 -13.53 -1.09
C THR A 471 9.40 -12.51 -0.88
N LEU A 472 10.03 -12.59 0.28
CA LEU A 472 11.31 -11.98 0.58
C LEU A 472 12.30 -13.01 1.09
N LYS A 473 13.59 -12.73 0.92
CA LYS A 473 14.67 -13.42 1.63
C LYS A 473 15.05 -12.59 2.85
N HIS A 474 14.95 -13.18 4.03
CA HIS A 474 15.36 -12.54 5.29
C HIS A 474 16.87 -12.71 5.50
N GLU A 475 17.48 -11.86 6.33
CA GLU A 475 18.94 -11.88 6.59
C GLU A 475 19.42 -13.19 7.26
N ASP A 476 18.55 -13.87 8.02
CA ASP A 476 18.85 -15.18 8.62
C ASP A 476 18.70 -16.36 7.64
N GLY A 477 18.40 -16.08 6.37
CA GLY A 477 18.31 -17.07 5.30
C GLY A 477 16.92 -17.67 5.10
N ARG A 478 15.91 -17.32 5.90
CA ARG A 478 14.53 -17.74 5.64
C ARG A 478 13.94 -17.08 4.40
N THR A 479 13.05 -17.79 3.73
CA THR A 479 12.13 -17.19 2.74
C THR A 479 10.79 -16.97 3.42
N ILE A 480 10.31 -15.72 3.40
CA ILE A 480 9.04 -15.33 4.02
C ILE A 480 8.07 -14.91 2.93
N LEU A 481 6.86 -15.43 2.97
CA LEU A 481 5.77 -15.13 2.05
C LEU A 481 4.67 -14.33 2.73
N ILE A 482 4.05 -13.41 1.99
CA ILE A 482 2.77 -12.80 2.35
C ILE A 482 1.86 -12.77 1.11
N ALA A 483 0.56 -12.90 1.32
CA ALA A 483 -0.44 -12.83 0.25
C ALA A 483 -1.58 -11.87 0.60
N TRP A 484 -2.28 -11.38 -0.41
CA TRP A 484 -3.53 -10.65 -0.23
C TRP A 484 -4.63 -11.65 0.19
N LYS A 485 -5.23 -11.38 1.35
CA LYS A 485 -6.29 -12.19 1.95
C LYS A 485 -7.65 -11.61 1.61
N GLN A 486 -8.04 -11.70 0.33
CA GLN A 486 -9.34 -11.31 -0.22
C GLN A 486 -9.43 -11.73 -1.71
N MET A 487 -10.64 -11.74 -2.27
CA MET A 487 -10.91 -11.87 -3.71
C MET A 487 -11.86 -10.75 -4.17
N TRP A 488 -11.65 -10.17 -5.37
CA TRP A 488 -12.40 -8.98 -5.85
C TRP A 488 -13.77 -9.29 -6.45
N ASP A 489 -14.00 -10.50 -7.00
CA ASP A 489 -15.30 -10.92 -7.57
C ASP A 489 -16.27 -11.46 -6.52
N ARG A 490 -16.14 -10.96 -5.29
CA ARG A 490 -16.94 -11.38 -4.14
C ARG A 490 -17.52 -10.20 -3.39
N THR A 491 -18.49 -10.50 -2.53
CA THR A 491 -19.03 -9.52 -1.58
C THR A 491 -17.92 -8.96 -0.68
N LEU A 492 -17.78 -7.63 -0.66
CA LEU A 492 -16.79 -6.90 0.13
C LEU A 492 -17.43 -6.35 1.41
N VAL A 493 -17.60 -7.19 2.43
CA VAL A 493 -18.36 -6.84 3.65
C VAL A 493 -17.84 -5.57 4.35
N THR A 494 -16.51 -5.39 4.40
CA THR A 494 -15.87 -4.27 5.09
C THR A 494 -15.86 -2.98 4.28
N GLN A 495 -16.28 -2.99 3.01
CA GLN A 495 -16.36 -1.79 2.17
C GLN A 495 -17.21 -0.70 2.85
N ALA A 496 -18.34 -1.08 3.44
CA ALA A 496 -19.21 -0.17 4.20
C ALA A 496 -18.56 0.37 5.50
N ASP A 497 -17.43 -0.18 5.91
CA ASP A 497 -16.66 0.21 7.10
C ASP A 497 -15.47 1.13 6.76
N ASN A 498 -15.41 1.62 5.51
CA ASN A 498 -14.32 2.42 4.96
C ASN A 498 -12.98 1.68 4.95
N TRP A 499 -12.96 0.36 4.73
CA TRP A 499 -11.73 -0.38 4.44
C TRP A 499 -11.98 -1.71 3.70
N VAL A 500 -11.09 -2.11 2.80
CA VAL A 500 -11.16 -3.40 2.08
C VAL A 500 -9.78 -4.00 1.96
N GLY A 501 -9.68 -5.30 2.20
CA GLY A 501 -8.46 -6.07 2.06
C GLY A 501 -7.68 -6.23 3.35
N SER A 502 -6.96 -7.35 3.45
CA SER A 502 -6.00 -7.64 4.50
C SER A 502 -4.91 -8.54 3.93
N TYR A 503 -3.86 -8.80 4.71
CA TYR A 503 -2.80 -9.71 4.33
C TYR A 503 -2.84 -10.97 5.19
N THR A 504 -2.32 -12.07 4.68
CA THR A 504 -2.11 -13.28 5.48
C THR A 504 -1.13 -13.00 6.61
N LEU A 505 -1.10 -13.86 7.63
CA LEU A 505 0.10 -13.99 8.46
C LEU A 505 1.29 -14.22 7.52
N PRO A 506 2.44 -13.56 7.73
CA PRO A 506 3.65 -13.91 7.01
C PRO A 506 4.03 -15.36 7.28
N ARG A 507 4.48 -16.07 6.24
CA ARG A 507 4.73 -17.52 6.28
C ARG A 507 6.18 -17.83 5.96
N GLU A 508 6.87 -18.55 6.84
CA GLU A 508 8.14 -19.19 6.55
C GLU A 508 7.92 -20.34 5.57
N LEU A 509 8.68 -20.32 4.46
CA LEU A 509 8.69 -21.39 3.48
C LEU A 509 9.84 -22.36 3.75
N THR A 510 9.56 -23.66 3.65
CA THR A 510 10.57 -24.73 3.70
C THR A 510 10.35 -25.72 2.56
N TYR A 511 11.43 -26.35 2.08
CA TYR A 511 11.34 -27.38 1.04
C TYR A 511 11.62 -28.76 1.63
N LYS A 512 10.68 -29.69 1.47
CA LYS A 512 10.87 -31.11 1.81
C LYS A 512 9.97 -31.99 0.96
N ASN A 513 10.44 -33.20 0.62
CA ASN A 513 9.67 -34.19 -0.16
C ASN A 513 9.10 -33.63 -1.47
N ASN A 514 9.90 -32.85 -2.20
CA ASN A 514 9.52 -32.18 -3.44
C ASN A 514 8.31 -31.23 -3.34
N ARG A 515 8.10 -30.63 -2.16
CA ARG A 515 6.98 -29.71 -1.89
C ARG A 515 7.44 -28.54 -1.03
N ILE A 516 6.79 -27.39 -1.22
CA ILE A 516 6.93 -26.25 -0.32
C ILE A 516 5.94 -26.39 0.82
N TYR A 517 6.44 -26.29 2.05
CA TYR A 517 5.65 -26.24 3.27
C TYR A 517 5.62 -24.81 3.79
N GLN A 518 4.49 -24.43 4.35
CA GLN A 518 4.24 -23.09 4.89
C GLN A 518 3.97 -23.16 6.39
N ALA A 519 4.74 -22.43 7.18
CA ALA A 519 4.45 -22.22 8.60
C ALA A 519 4.30 -20.72 8.87
N PRO A 520 3.47 -20.27 9.83
CA PRO A 520 3.51 -18.88 10.27
C PRO A 520 4.92 -18.50 10.72
N VAL A 521 5.31 -17.24 10.52
CA VAL A 521 6.56 -16.70 11.08
C VAL A 521 6.66 -16.98 12.57
N ARG A 522 7.81 -17.49 13.02
CA ARG A 522 8.04 -17.89 14.42
C ARG A 522 7.83 -16.74 15.43
N GLU A 523 7.94 -15.50 14.98
CA GLU A 523 7.78 -14.30 15.77
C GLU A 523 6.38 -14.18 16.39
N ILE A 524 5.35 -14.78 15.78
CA ILE A 524 3.98 -14.81 16.35
C ILE A 524 3.94 -15.48 17.73
N GLU A 525 4.88 -16.39 18.00
CA GLU A 525 4.91 -17.13 19.26
C GLU A 525 5.25 -16.24 20.47
N ASN A 526 5.88 -15.08 20.24
CA ASN A 526 6.15 -14.08 21.28
C ASN A 526 4.86 -13.45 21.84
N TYR A 527 3.77 -13.53 21.07
CA TYR A 527 2.46 -12.95 21.38
C TYR A 527 1.48 -13.94 22.02
N ARG A 528 1.90 -15.20 22.21
CA ARG A 528 1.14 -16.20 22.94
C ARG A 528 0.94 -15.79 24.40
N LYS A 529 -0.32 -15.82 24.85
CA LYS A 529 -0.74 -15.62 26.24
C LYS A 529 -1.75 -16.71 26.63
N ASN A 530 -2.01 -16.83 27.93
CA ASN A 530 -3.09 -17.64 28.49
C ASN A 530 -3.14 -19.07 27.93
N HIS A 531 -2.00 -19.77 27.97
CA HIS A 531 -1.88 -21.13 27.47
C HIS A 531 -2.87 -22.08 28.17
N VAL A 532 -3.55 -22.87 27.36
CA VAL A 532 -4.47 -23.93 27.77
C VAL A 532 -4.11 -25.20 26.98
N SER A 533 -3.94 -26.31 27.68
CA SER A 533 -3.60 -27.59 27.07
C SER A 533 -4.55 -28.71 27.50
N TYR A 534 -4.89 -29.60 26.58
CA TYR A 534 -5.62 -30.84 26.84
C TYR A 534 -4.98 -32.02 26.11
N THR A 535 -5.10 -33.22 26.66
CA THR A 535 -4.58 -34.46 26.04
C THR A 535 -5.63 -35.55 26.09
N ASN A 536 -5.66 -36.41 25.07
CA ASN A 536 -6.51 -37.60 24.98
C ASN A 536 -8.00 -37.32 25.29
N GLN A 537 -8.55 -36.25 24.74
CA GLN A 537 -9.98 -35.95 24.89
C GLN A 537 -10.77 -36.75 23.85
N VAL A 538 -11.72 -37.56 24.31
CA VAL A 538 -12.63 -38.29 23.42
C VAL A 538 -13.72 -37.34 22.95
N ILE A 539 -13.97 -37.36 21.64
CA ILE A 539 -15.11 -36.69 21.03
C ILE A 539 -16.16 -37.77 20.78
N ASP A 540 -17.31 -37.64 21.43
CA ASP A 540 -18.47 -38.50 21.25
C ASP A 540 -19.68 -37.63 20.93
N GLU A 541 -19.99 -37.53 19.64
CA GLU A 541 -20.89 -36.54 19.01
C GLU A 541 -20.39 -35.10 19.14
N LYS A 542 -20.18 -34.60 20.37
CA LYS A 542 -19.74 -33.23 20.66
C LYS A 542 -18.79 -33.20 21.86
N LEU A 543 -17.82 -32.30 21.79
CA LEU A 543 -16.91 -32.00 22.88
C LEU A 543 -16.69 -30.49 22.98
N LYS A 544 -17.10 -29.92 24.11
CA LYS A 544 -16.79 -28.54 24.48
C LYS A 544 -15.76 -28.53 25.60
N LEU A 545 -14.71 -27.72 25.44
CA LEU A 545 -13.68 -27.52 26.45
C LEU A 545 -13.77 -26.06 26.93
N ASP A 546 -14.17 -25.85 28.18
CA ASP A 546 -14.58 -24.51 28.68
C ASP A 546 -13.52 -23.41 28.52
N LYS A 547 -12.23 -23.78 28.50
CA LYS A 547 -11.11 -22.83 28.35
C LYS A 547 -10.64 -22.67 26.89
N VAL A 548 -11.18 -23.44 25.96
CA VAL A 548 -10.90 -23.35 24.53
C VAL A 548 -12.00 -22.52 23.88
N VAL A 549 -11.86 -21.20 23.97
CA VAL A 549 -12.77 -20.18 23.43
C VAL A 549 -11.95 -18.95 23.03
N GLY A 550 -12.49 -18.12 22.15
CA GLY A 550 -11.92 -16.83 21.76
C GLY A 550 -12.02 -16.55 20.26
N THR A 551 -11.76 -15.30 19.88
CA THR A 551 -11.77 -14.80 18.50
C THR A 551 -10.40 -14.40 17.98
N THR A 552 -9.42 -14.23 18.88
CA THR A 552 -8.02 -13.90 18.57
C THR A 552 -7.09 -14.95 19.20
N VAL A 553 -7.02 -16.14 18.58
CA VAL A 553 -6.39 -17.31 19.19
C VAL A 553 -5.56 -18.10 18.20
N GLU A 554 -4.53 -18.75 18.72
CA GLU A 554 -3.86 -19.86 18.07
C GLU A 554 -4.36 -21.16 18.70
N LEU A 555 -4.83 -22.09 17.87
CA LEU A 555 -5.33 -23.40 18.26
C LEU A 555 -4.58 -24.48 17.48
N GLU A 556 -3.75 -25.26 18.16
CA GLU A 556 -3.04 -26.40 17.59
C GLU A 556 -3.58 -27.70 18.19
N PHE A 557 -3.94 -28.68 17.36
CA PHE A 557 -4.37 -29.99 17.84
C PHE A 557 -4.13 -31.13 16.84
N GLU A 558 -4.02 -32.34 17.38
CA GLU A 558 -3.98 -33.59 16.61
C GLU A 558 -5.30 -34.36 16.75
N LEU A 559 -6.02 -34.51 15.64
CA LEU A 559 -7.27 -35.24 15.56
C LEU A 559 -7.04 -36.64 15.00
N GLU A 560 -7.30 -37.65 15.83
CA GLU A 560 -7.32 -39.05 15.44
C GLU A 560 -8.76 -39.50 15.18
N MET A 561 -9.01 -40.07 14.00
CA MET A 561 -10.37 -40.40 13.57
C MET A 561 -10.99 -41.60 14.30
N ASN A 562 -10.19 -42.49 14.89
CA ASN A 562 -10.66 -43.74 15.49
C ASN A 562 -11.69 -44.46 14.61
N ASN A 563 -12.92 -44.69 15.09
CA ASN A 563 -14.01 -45.31 14.35
C ASN A 563 -15.03 -44.31 13.80
N ALA A 564 -14.87 -43.00 14.02
CA ALA A 564 -15.71 -41.98 13.41
C ALA A 564 -15.56 -41.96 11.89
N SER A 565 -16.67 -41.73 11.18
CA SER A 565 -16.64 -41.49 9.73
C SER A 565 -16.19 -40.07 9.40
N LYS A 566 -16.55 -39.12 10.25
CA LYS A 566 -16.26 -37.69 10.11
C LYS A 566 -16.02 -37.06 11.47
N ALA A 567 -15.10 -36.10 11.57
CA ALA A 567 -14.83 -35.37 12.80
C ALA A 567 -14.20 -34.01 12.49
N GLY A 568 -14.27 -33.07 13.43
CA GLY A 568 -13.80 -31.72 13.16
C GLY A 568 -13.98 -30.73 14.30
N VAL A 569 -13.88 -29.46 13.95
CA VAL A 569 -14.02 -28.32 14.86
C VAL A 569 -14.92 -27.25 14.26
N LYS A 570 -15.72 -26.64 15.12
CA LYS A 570 -16.56 -25.48 14.86
C LYS A 570 -15.90 -24.28 15.54
N LEU A 571 -15.55 -23.28 14.75
CA LEU A 571 -14.91 -22.03 15.13
C LEU A 571 -15.95 -20.91 15.05
N PHE A 572 -15.74 -19.82 15.79
CA PHE A 572 -16.72 -18.74 15.91
C PHE A 572 -18.14 -19.26 16.16
N LYS A 573 -18.25 -20.25 17.07
CA LYS A 573 -19.52 -20.92 17.34
C LYS A 573 -20.39 -20.02 18.21
N GLY A 574 -21.47 -19.53 17.60
CA GLY A 574 -22.52 -18.76 18.23
C GLY A 574 -23.81 -19.54 18.44
N ALA A 575 -24.91 -18.82 18.68
CA ALA A 575 -26.25 -19.40 18.64
C ALA A 575 -26.66 -19.77 17.19
N TYR A 576 -26.27 -18.93 16.22
CA TYR A 576 -26.68 -19.04 14.82
C TYR A 576 -25.52 -19.24 13.84
N ASN A 577 -24.33 -18.73 14.21
CA ASN A 577 -23.16 -18.76 13.35
C ASN A 577 -22.17 -19.87 13.76
N GLU A 578 -21.46 -20.40 12.78
CA GLU A 578 -20.30 -21.28 12.94
C GLU A 578 -19.49 -21.34 11.65
N THR A 579 -18.17 -21.46 11.80
CA THR A 579 -17.23 -21.79 10.73
C THR A 579 -16.73 -23.21 10.99
N VAL A 580 -16.82 -24.14 10.04
CA VAL A 580 -16.58 -25.56 10.30
C VAL A 580 -15.40 -26.08 9.50
N LEU A 581 -14.45 -26.71 10.19
CA LEU A 581 -13.44 -27.57 9.58
C LEU A 581 -13.79 -29.01 9.90
N SER A 582 -13.87 -29.86 8.88
CA SER A 582 -14.25 -31.26 9.06
C SER A 582 -13.48 -32.20 8.17
N TYR A 583 -13.01 -33.31 8.72
CA TYR A 583 -12.31 -34.35 7.98
C TYR A 583 -13.21 -35.56 7.75
N ASP A 584 -13.40 -35.96 6.50
CA ASP A 584 -14.09 -37.19 6.11
C ASP A 584 -13.07 -38.32 5.87
N LYS A 585 -13.20 -39.40 6.63
CA LYS A 585 -12.26 -40.52 6.60
C LYS A 585 -12.35 -41.35 5.32
N ALA A 586 -13.54 -41.44 4.71
CA ALA A 586 -13.77 -42.28 3.53
C ALA A 586 -13.19 -41.63 2.27
N THR A 587 -13.34 -40.31 2.14
CA THR A 587 -12.79 -39.54 1.01
C THR A 587 -11.40 -38.97 1.26
N GLN A 588 -10.91 -39.02 2.50
CA GLN A 588 -9.65 -38.39 2.95
C GLN A 588 -9.65 -36.87 2.71
N THR A 589 -10.80 -36.23 2.83
CA THR A 589 -11.00 -34.82 2.51
C THR A 589 -11.10 -33.99 3.79
N LEU A 590 -10.32 -32.92 3.89
CA LEU A 590 -10.59 -31.82 4.82
C LEU A 590 -11.49 -30.80 4.10
N THR A 591 -12.59 -30.43 4.73
CA THR A 591 -13.53 -29.41 4.23
C THR A 591 -13.55 -28.20 5.16
N PHE A 592 -13.43 -27.01 4.57
CA PHE A 592 -13.67 -25.73 5.20
C PHE A 592 -15.05 -25.20 4.76
N ASP A 593 -16.00 -25.14 5.69
CA ASP A 593 -17.34 -24.58 5.52
C ASP A 593 -17.47 -23.20 6.18
N ARG A 594 -17.76 -22.18 5.37
CA ARG A 594 -18.07 -20.81 5.81
C ARG A 594 -19.51 -20.37 5.58
N SER A 595 -20.42 -21.31 5.28
CA SER A 595 -21.83 -21.03 4.95
C SER A 595 -22.62 -20.33 6.06
N ARG A 596 -22.13 -20.44 7.31
CA ARG A 596 -22.73 -19.82 8.50
C ARG A 596 -21.72 -18.99 9.30
N SER A 597 -20.69 -18.44 8.65
CA SER A 597 -19.66 -17.61 9.28
C SER A 597 -20.08 -16.15 9.54
N GLY A 598 -21.36 -15.91 9.84
CA GLY A 598 -21.94 -14.58 10.04
C GLY A 598 -22.37 -13.90 8.74
N LYS A 599 -21.76 -12.77 8.34
CA LYS A 599 -22.14 -12.10 7.08
C LYS A 599 -21.75 -12.95 5.87
N SER A 600 -22.72 -13.23 5.02
CA SER A 600 -22.53 -14.03 3.81
C SER A 600 -21.57 -13.34 2.84
N ILE A 601 -20.66 -14.13 2.29
CA ILE A 601 -19.77 -13.74 1.20
C ILE A 601 -20.20 -14.57 0.00
N SER A 602 -20.66 -13.91 -1.06
CA SER A 602 -20.98 -14.58 -2.31
C SER A 602 -20.10 -14.10 -3.45
N GLY A 603 -19.84 -14.99 -4.43
CA GLY A 603 -19.00 -14.72 -5.59
C GLY A 603 -19.50 -15.39 -6.88
N ALA A 604 -18.68 -15.34 -7.92
CA ALA A 604 -18.96 -15.99 -9.20
C ALA A 604 -18.59 -17.49 -9.22
N GLU A 605 -17.91 -17.99 -8.19
CA GLU A 605 -17.56 -19.41 -8.06
C GLU A 605 -18.80 -20.30 -7.97
N SER A 606 -18.68 -21.54 -8.44
CA SER A 606 -19.71 -22.57 -8.29
C SER A 606 -20.00 -22.90 -6.83
N ASN A 607 -19.01 -22.69 -5.97
CA ASN A 607 -19.08 -22.88 -4.54
C ASN A 607 -18.31 -21.76 -3.84
N ASP A 608 -19.01 -20.89 -3.14
CA ASP A 608 -18.45 -19.73 -2.43
C ASP A 608 -18.43 -19.94 -0.90
N PHE A 609 -18.93 -21.08 -0.41
CA PHE A 609 -19.03 -21.40 1.01
C PHE A 609 -18.39 -22.72 1.46
N TYR A 610 -18.04 -23.67 0.58
CA TYR A 610 -17.15 -24.80 0.91
C TYR A 610 -15.86 -24.78 0.09
N ARG A 611 -14.76 -25.16 0.76
CA ARG A 611 -13.51 -25.59 0.12
C ARG A 611 -13.16 -26.98 0.59
N ALA A 612 -12.60 -27.79 -0.27
CA ALA A 612 -12.20 -29.15 0.05
C ALA A 612 -10.76 -29.40 -0.42
N GLU A 613 -10.02 -30.23 0.29
CA GLU A 613 -8.72 -30.72 -0.18
C GLU A 613 -8.48 -32.15 0.29
N THR A 614 -7.81 -32.95 -0.53
CA THR A 614 -7.41 -34.31 -0.14
C THR A 614 -6.16 -34.23 0.72
N ILE A 615 -6.30 -34.57 2.00
CA ILE A 615 -5.22 -34.47 2.99
C ILE A 615 -4.92 -35.86 3.53
N PRO A 616 -3.66 -36.35 3.41
CA PRO A 616 -3.29 -37.63 3.98
C PRO A 616 -3.31 -37.58 5.51
N LEU A 617 -3.78 -38.65 6.14
CA LEU A 617 -3.55 -38.88 7.56
C LEU A 617 -2.11 -39.37 7.77
N ILE A 618 -1.46 -38.86 8.81
CA ILE A 618 -0.15 -39.33 9.28
C ILE A 618 -0.40 -40.13 10.54
N ASP A 619 -0.06 -41.42 10.52
CA ASP A 619 -0.34 -42.37 11.61
C ASP A 619 -1.80 -42.35 12.10
N GLY A 620 -2.74 -42.20 11.16
CA GLY A 620 -4.18 -42.16 11.45
C GLY A 620 -4.69 -40.81 11.99
N LYS A 621 -3.84 -39.78 11.99
CA LYS A 621 -4.14 -38.45 12.52
C LYS A 621 -4.02 -37.35 11.46
N ILE A 622 -4.73 -36.26 11.70
CA ILE A 622 -4.51 -34.97 11.05
C ILE A 622 -4.12 -33.94 12.10
N LYS A 623 -3.06 -33.19 11.84
CA LYS A 623 -2.62 -32.08 12.70
C LYS A 623 -3.09 -30.77 12.09
N LEU A 624 -3.76 -29.94 12.88
CA LEU A 624 -4.25 -28.63 12.48
C LEU A 624 -3.69 -27.58 13.43
N ARG A 625 -3.04 -26.55 12.88
CA ARG A 625 -2.67 -25.32 13.60
C ARG A 625 -3.46 -24.17 12.97
N ILE A 626 -4.38 -23.60 13.74
CA ILE A 626 -5.39 -22.66 13.29
C ILE A 626 -5.17 -21.31 13.98
N PHE A 627 -5.18 -20.23 13.20
CA PHE A 627 -5.16 -18.87 13.70
C PHE A 627 -6.52 -18.23 13.43
N LEU A 628 -7.19 -17.81 14.51
CA LEU A 628 -8.41 -17.01 14.45
C LEU A 628 -8.03 -15.56 14.75
N ASP A 629 -8.40 -14.64 13.87
CA ASP A 629 -8.46 -13.21 14.15
C ASP A 629 -9.91 -12.74 14.02
N VAL A 630 -10.21 -11.51 14.41
CA VAL A 630 -11.57 -10.95 14.52
C VAL A 630 -12.48 -11.29 13.33
N SER A 631 -11.93 -11.32 12.12
CA SER A 631 -12.67 -11.60 10.88
C SER A 631 -11.94 -12.55 9.91
N SER A 632 -11.10 -13.46 10.41
CA SER A 632 -10.41 -14.42 9.54
C SER A 632 -10.01 -15.72 10.22
N VAL A 633 -9.77 -16.75 9.40
CA VAL A 633 -9.24 -18.05 9.79
C VAL A 633 -8.11 -18.42 8.84
N GLU A 634 -6.95 -18.76 9.39
CA GLU A 634 -5.84 -19.38 8.66
C GLU A 634 -5.53 -20.77 9.25
N VAL A 635 -5.56 -21.80 8.42
CA VAL A 635 -5.36 -23.20 8.80
C VAL A 635 -4.07 -23.72 8.20
N PHE A 636 -3.16 -24.18 9.03
CA PHE A 636 -1.92 -24.85 8.64
C PHE A 636 -2.05 -26.34 8.93
N ILE A 637 -2.02 -27.15 7.87
CA ILE A 637 -2.39 -28.57 7.92
C ILE A 637 -1.11 -29.41 7.87
N ASN A 638 -0.98 -30.38 8.78
CA ASN A 638 0.16 -31.31 8.87
C ASN A 638 1.52 -30.61 8.76
N ASP A 639 1.77 -29.69 9.69
CA ASP A 639 3.00 -28.87 9.77
C ASP A 639 3.30 -28.06 8.49
N GLY A 640 2.23 -27.60 7.82
CA GLY A 640 2.33 -26.72 6.65
C GLY A 640 2.32 -27.42 5.30
N TYR A 641 1.96 -28.71 5.25
CA TYR A 641 1.83 -29.47 3.99
C TYR A 641 0.84 -28.81 3.03
N MET A 642 -0.24 -28.26 3.59
CA MET A 642 -1.24 -27.46 2.90
C MET A 642 -1.75 -26.38 3.84
N THR A 643 -2.25 -25.28 3.28
CA THR A 643 -2.92 -24.22 4.01
C THR A 643 -4.32 -23.93 3.46
N MET A 644 -5.19 -23.41 4.31
CA MET A 644 -6.49 -22.86 3.90
C MET A 644 -6.74 -21.53 4.61
N THR A 645 -6.99 -20.49 3.84
CA THR A 645 -7.23 -19.12 4.32
C THR A 645 -8.64 -18.65 3.98
N SER A 646 -9.34 -18.03 4.94
CA SER A 646 -10.64 -17.38 4.67
C SER A 646 -10.84 -16.14 5.52
N ASN A 647 -11.44 -15.12 4.93
CA ASN A 647 -12.18 -14.12 5.68
C ASN A 647 -13.50 -14.73 6.17
N VAL A 648 -13.92 -14.32 7.36
CA VAL A 648 -15.19 -14.67 8.00
C VAL A 648 -15.71 -13.45 8.74
N TYR A 649 -17.02 -13.30 8.90
CA TYR A 649 -17.60 -12.09 9.50
C TYR A 649 -18.61 -12.43 10.58
N PRO A 650 -18.16 -13.11 11.66
CA PRO A 650 -19.02 -13.57 12.75
C PRO A 650 -19.61 -12.40 13.54
N ASP A 651 -20.63 -12.66 14.36
CA ASP A 651 -21.13 -11.65 15.29
C ASP A 651 -20.20 -11.55 16.52
N GLU A 652 -20.18 -10.39 17.19
CA GLU A 652 -19.21 -10.04 18.25
C GLU A 652 -19.12 -11.06 19.40
N PHE A 653 -20.22 -11.78 19.68
CA PHE A 653 -20.31 -12.75 20.79
C PHE A 653 -20.04 -14.21 20.36
N ASP A 654 -19.73 -14.45 19.08
CA ASP A 654 -19.49 -15.78 18.54
C ASP A 654 -18.06 -16.24 18.85
N VAL A 655 -17.79 -16.49 20.12
CA VAL A 655 -16.44 -16.83 20.64
C VAL A 655 -16.22 -18.33 20.83
N GLY A 656 -17.23 -19.16 20.56
CA GLY A 656 -17.20 -20.57 20.88
C GLY A 656 -16.28 -21.39 19.98
N ILE A 657 -15.64 -22.40 20.57
CA ILE A 657 -14.94 -23.47 19.84
C ILE A 657 -15.50 -24.80 20.33
N GLU A 658 -16.00 -25.64 19.42
CA GLU A 658 -16.62 -26.92 19.74
C GLU A 658 -16.13 -28.01 18.78
N PHE A 659 -15.69 -29.14 19.30
CA PHE A 659 -15.29 -30.30 18.51
C PHE A 659 -16.46 -31.26 18.34
N PHE A 660 -16.46 -32.02 17.25
CA PHE A 660 -17.54 -32.97 16.96
C PHE A 660 -17.04 -34.21 16.22
N SER A 661 -17.83 -35.28 16.29
CA SER A 661 -17.64 -36.52 15.52
C SER A 661 -18.99 -37.08 15.06
N GLU A 662 -18.97 -37.84 13.97
CA GLU A 662 -20.15 -38.49 13.39
C GLU A 662 -19.90 -39.98 13.17
N ASN A 663 -20.94 -40.79 13.42
CA ASN A 663 -20.94 -42.25 13.25
C ASN A 663 -19.79 -42.98 13.94
N GLY A 664 -19.36 -42.48 15.10
CA GLY A 664 -18.29 -43.04 15.90
C GLY A 664 -17.61 -41.97 16.74
N GLN A 665 -16.63 -42.41 17.53
CA GLN A 665 -15.83 -41.54 18.38
C GLN A 665 -14.55 -41.16 17.65
N ALA A 666 -14.13 -39.91 17.83
CA ALA A 666 -12.81 -39.43 17.46
C ALA A 666 -12.04 -39.05 18.74
N ARG A 667 -10.75 -38.72 18.61
CA ARG A 667 -9.92 -38.35 19.76
C ARG A 667 -9.02 -37.18 19.41
N ILE A 668 -9.00 -36.18 20.27
CA ILE A 668 -7.98 -35.14 20.30
C ILE A 668 -6.81 -35.69 21.13
N THR A 669 -5.72 -36.05 20.48
CA THR A 669 -4.59 -36.67 21.18
C THR A 669 -3.74 -35.63 21.94
N SER A 670 -3.56 -34.46 21.33
CA SER A 670 -3.01 -33.24 21.95
C SER A 670 -3.80 -32.03 21.47
N LEU A 671 -3.91 -31.02 22.32
CA LEU A 671 -4.46 -29.71 22.00
C LEU A 671 -3.76 -28.65 22.84
N ASP A 672 -3.33 -27.58 22.18
CA ASP A 672 -2.80 -26.37 22.76
C ASP A 672 -3.56 -25.18 22.20
N LYS A 673 -3.96 -24.27 23.09
CA LYS A 673 -4.60 -23.01 22.75
C LYS A 673 -3.88 -21.87 23.43
N TYR A 674 -3.64 -20.80 22.68
CA TYR A 674 -3.10 -19.54 23.17
C TYR A 674 -4.00 -18.39 22.74
N ASP A 675 -4.18 -17.39 23.60
CA ASP A 675 -4.62 -16.08 23.14
C ASP A 675 -3.44 -15.41 22.41
N ILE A 676 -3.71 -14.77 21.27
CA ILE A 676 -2.73 -13.93 20.59
C ILE A 676 -3.03 -12.48 20.94
N ILE A 677 -2.07 -11.82 21.60
CA ILE A 677 -2.21 -10.44 22.08
C ILE A 677 -0.98 -9.64 21.63
N VAL A 678 -1.17 -8.79 20.61
CA VAL A 678 -0.12 -7.98 19.96
C VAL A 678 -0.03 -6.57 20.55
#